data_AF-A0A520CZ06-F1
#
_entry.id   AF-A0A520CZ06-F1
#
_cell.length_a   1.000
_cell.length_b   1.000
_cell.length_c   1.000
_cell.angle_alpha   90.00
_cell.angle_beta   90.00
_cell.angle_gamma   90.00
#
_symmetry.space_group_name_H-M   'P 1'
#
loop_
_entity.id
_entity.type
_entity.pdbx_description
1 polymer ?
#
loop_
_entity_poly.entity_id
_entity_poly.type
_entity_poly.pdbx_seq_one_letter_code
_entity_poly.pdbx_strand_id
1 'polypeptide(L)'
;MNTEISFANSTHLDEIYRIWGLNRATLGLMPKDAFKDCIKKKWIIIASINNCVVGYLQFRHTARTQTLSIVHLCVDSSSRGSGISDKLLDKLVDEYKNTARGIKLNCRSDYDKAISFWQRYNFQPKGQLPSRGNNPNVHLVTWWFSFGTQDLFSIIQNDKIKAVLDFNIIAKLMDLAMQDDNREQVIQLQNDWLVSEVEYYKTSETISEIFRDKDKQRYERSKSFSKDFPELNIDKPTVKLIEENLKELIKGNSVNDRSDRRQLAETILSGFPYFVTLDDGILKHYQSIFNEYQLKIVQPATLISEIDLTINGSDYYPARLSGSNFTIAKIKPDEMLGLDKLFLKTGQGEKKTVFVNKINEMVARPDAEVQIIKEAFEIVALISFCELKEMLCVPIIRTKQYSLRQTIFVQNLNDLLKIALKRGKSFLFIEDSYLTELEGEILENSGFFKHSNGFIKGLKIGLLKIKDLKPQLSRILAAIPQLEGLVDTIVENPINTDLNIITLEKLLWPLKIADIDIPCFIVPIKPYYAKELFDTKAAKAELFGVQPKLIWSKENVYFRNINPNVEKVPARILWYASANGISPREKSIVCSSYLDEVIVGPANEIYKKYEKFGIYSWKNDILPLVKGNANNNIKILKFSDSEAFYNSVSLKKIKDILKKNGDSDNNFQSPLRIKQATFNELYSLGKGLK
;
A
#
# COMPACT_ATOMS: atom_id res chain seq x y z
N MET A 1 24.73 -44.23 -15.82
CA MET A 1 25.33 -43.95 -17.14
C MET A 1 25.42 -42.44 -17.31
N ASN A 2 26.60 -41.90 -17.60
CA ASN A 2 26.76 -40.46 -17.73
C ASN A 2 26.23 -40.03 -19.10
N THR A 3 25.26 -39.11 -19.14
CA THR A 3 24.72 -38.56 -20.39
C THR A 3 25.52 -37.31 -20.74
N GLU A 4 26.15 -37.28 -21.90
CA GLU A 4 26.84 -36.09 -22.41
C GLU A 4 25.88 -35.23 -23.24
N ILE A 5 25.89 -33.91 -23.03
CA ILE A 5 25.06 -32.95 -23.77
C ILE A 5 25.97 -31.95 -24.50
N SER A 6 25.85 -31.89 -25.83
CA SER A 6 26.71 -31.03 -26.65
C SER A 6 25.99 -30.57 -27.93
N PHE A 7 26.55 -29.56 -28.61
CA PHE A 7 26.07 -29.18 -29.94
C PHE A 7 26.45 -30.24 -30.97
N ALA A 8 25.53 -30.54 -31.88
CA ALA A 8 25.79 -31.48 -32.97
C ALA A 8 26.91 -30.97 -33.89
N ASN A 9 27.68 -31.90 -34.44
CA ASN A 9 28.65 -31.66 -35.49
C ASN A 9 28.33 -32.60 -36.68
N SER A 10 29.14 -32.57 -37.74
CA SER A 10 28.90 -33.34 -38.96
C SER A 10 28.87 -34.86 -38.75
N THR A 11 29.60 -35.42 -37.77
CA THR A 11 29.65 -36.87 -37.53
C THR A 11 28.35 -37.40 -36.93
N HIS A 12 27.54 -36.53 -36.31
CA HIS A 12 26.27 -36.91 -35.69
C HIS A 12 25.08 -36.96 -36.66
N LEU A 13 25.25 -36.53 -37.92
CA LEU A 13 24.15 -36.35 -38.88
C LEU A 13 23.34 -37.64 -39.09
N ASP A 14 24.02 -38.77 -39.30
CA ASP A 14 23.36 -40.03 -39.63
C ASP A 14 22.56 -40.58 -38.45
N GLU A 15 23.07 -40.44 -37.23
CA GLU A 15 22.37 -40.87 -36.02
C GLU A 15 21.16 -39.98 -35.71
N ILE A 16 21.28 -38.65 -35.87
CA ILE A 16 20.14 -37.73 -35.76
C ILE A 16 19.06 -38.09 -36.79
N TYR A 17 19.47 -38.33 -38.05
CA TYR A 17 18.55 -38.68 -39.13
C TYR A 17 17.88 -40.04 -38.90
N ARG A 18 18.59 -41.02 -38.32
CA ARG A 18 18.02 -42.31 -37.88
C ARG A 18 16.93 -42.11 -36.83
N ILE A 19 17.21 -41.35 -35.77
CA ILE A 19 16.24 -41.07 -34.70
C ILE A 19 15.01 -40.34 -35.24
N TRP A 20 15.22 -39.32 -36.08
CA TRP A 20 14.12 -38.62 -36.75
C TRP A 20 13.31 -39.56 -37.64
N GLY A 21 13.95 -40.41 -38.43
CA GLY A 21 13.29 -41.33 -39.36
C GLY A 21 12.30 -42.27 -38.68
N LEU A 22 12.66 -42.78 -37.49
CA LEU A 22 11.79 -43.60 -36.65
C LEU A 22 10.60 -42.84 -36.06
N ASN A 23 10.66 -41.50 -35.97
CA ASN A 23 9.66 -40.64 -35.33
C ASN A 23 9.03 -39.60 -36.29
N ARG A 24 9.26 -39.72 -37.61
CA ARG A 24 8.85 -38.72 -38.62
C ARG A 24 7.34 -38.52 -38.72
N ALA A 25 6.54 -39.53 -38.33
CA ALA A 25 5.08 -39.44 -38.31
C ALA A 25 4.58 -38.35 -37.34
N THR A 26 5.28 -38.14 -36.22
CA THR A 26 4.92 -37.13 -35.22
C THR A 26 5.69 -35.82 -35.39
N LEU A 27 6.92 -35.89 -35.89
CA LEU A 27 7.83 -34.74 -36.06
C LEU A 27 7.61 -33.99 -37.38
N GLY A 28 7.03 -34.64 -38.38
CA GLY A 28 6.86 -34.10 -39.72
C GLY A 28 8.06 -34.36 -40.63
N LEU A 29 7.84 -34.11 -41.92
CA LEU A 29 8.82 -34.35 -42.97
C LEU A 29 9.92 -33.29 -42.96
N MET A 30 11.19 -33.72 -42.93
CA MET A 30 12.35 -32.84 -42.99
C MET A 30 13.46 -33.49 -43.83
N PRO A 31 13.94 -32.83 -44.91
CA PRO A 31 15.04 -33.35 -45.73
C PRO A 31 16.35 -33.49 -44.93
N LYS A 32 17.19 -34.47 -45.30
CA LYS A 32 18.51 -34.70 -44.66
C LYS A 32 19.41 -33.47 -44.75
N ASP A 33 19.36 -32.73 -45.85
CA ASP A 33 20.16 -31.50 -46.03
C ASP A 33 19.73 -30.37 -45.09
N ALA A 34 18.46 -30.32 -44.70
CA ALA A 34 18.00 -29.36 -43.70
C ALA A 34 18.63 -29.62 -42.32
N PHE A 35 18.93 -30.89 -41.98
CA PHE A 35 19.68 -31.23 -40.77
C PHE A 35 21.14 -30.77 -40.88
N LYS A 36 21.79 -30.97 -42.03
CA LYS A 36 23.15 -30.47 -42.28
C LYS A 36 23.25 -28.97 -42.06
N ASP A 37 22.29 -28.21 -42.59
CA ASP A 37 22.26 -26.76 -42.44
C ASP A 37 22.04 -26.32 -40.99
N CYS A 38 21.19 -27.04 -40.24
CA CYS A 38 20.99 -26.77 -38.82
C CYS A 38 22.24 -27.08 -37.99
N ILE A 39 22.97 -28.15 -38.30
CA ILE A 39 24.26 -28.47 -37.66
C ILE A 39 25.27 -27.34 -37.89
N LYS A 40 25.42 -26.88 -39.15
CA LYS A 40 26.32 -25.77 -39.49
C LYS A 40 25.99 -24.49 -38.70
N LYS A 41 24.70 -24.23 -38.48
CA LYS A 41 24.21 -23.07 -37.71
C LYS A 41 24.24 -23.26 -36.20
N LYS A 42 24.73 -24.40 -35.69
CA LYS A 42 24.67 -24.80 -34.27
C LYS A 42 23.25 -24.78 -33.68
N TRP A 43 22.28 -25.24 -34.48
CA TRP A 43 20.85 -25.26 -34.14
C TRP A 43 20.35 -26.63 -33.68
N ILE A 44 21.28 -27.56 -33.41
CA ILE A 44 20.96 -28.88 -32.89
C ILE A 44 21.85 -29.16 -31.67
N ILE A 45 21.22 -29.51 -30.56
CA ILE A 45 21.85 -30.03 -29.34
C ILE A 45 21.53 -31.53 -29.30
N ILE A 46 22.52 -32.35 -28.97
CA ILE A 46 22.38 -33.81 -28.85
C ILE A 46 22.63 -34.26 -27.42
N ALA A 47 22.05 -35.42 -27.10
CA ALA A 47 22.38 -36.19 -25.92
C ALA A 47 23.00 -37.51 -26.35
N SER A 48 24.16 -37.84 -25.79
CA SER A 48 24.91 -39.05 -26.11
C SER A 48 25.14 -39.91 -24.87
N ILE A 49 25.05 -41.24 -25.05
CA ILE A 49 25.41 -42.24 -24.05
C ILE A 49 26.37 -43.22 -24.73
N ASN A 50 27.55 -43.42 -24.15
CA ASN A 50 28.61 -44.27 -24.74
C ASN A 50 28.92 -43.91 -26.21
N ASN A 51 29.01 -42.60 -26.51
CA ASN A 51 29.21 -42.04 -27.86
C ASN A 51 28.09 -42.28 -28.88
N CYS A 52 26.96 -42.86 -28.50
CA CYS A 52 25.78 -42.98 -29.36
C CYS A 52 24.78 -41.87 -29.04
N VAL A 53 24.28 -41.18 -30.07
CA VAL A 53 23.20 -40.20 -29.94
C VAL A 53 21.92 -40.93 -29.56
N VAL A 54 21.34 -40.53 -28.43
CA VAL A 54 20.10 -41.08 -27.86
C VAL A 54 18.96 -40.06 -27.82
N GLY A 55 19.24 -38.80 -28.18
CA GLY A 55 18.22 -37.76 -28.34
C GLY A 55 18.79 -36.48 -28.93
N TYR A 56 17.91 -35.64 -29.46
CA TYR A 56 18.28 -34.34 -30.01
C TYR A 56 17.19 -33.29 -29.80
N LEU A 57 17.61 -32.04 -29.68
CA LEU A 57 16.79 -30.84 -29.70
C LEU A 57 17.23 -29.99 -30.89
N GLN A 58 16.31 -29.70 -31.80
CA GLN A 58 16.50 -28.78 -32.90
C GLN A 58 15.70 -27.50 -32.68
N PHE A 59 16.33 -26.35 -32.88
CA PHE A 59 15.70 -25.05 -32.73
C PHE A 59 16.08 -24.09 -33.86
N ARG A 60 15.50 -22.89 -33.85
CA ARG A 60 15.90 -21.77 -34.71
C ARG A 60 16.06 -20.54 -33.83
N HIS A 61 17.13 -19.78 -34.03
CA HIS A 61 17.31 -18.50 -33.36
C HIS A 61 16.97 -17.36 -34.34
N THR A 62 15.99 -16.53 -33.99
CA THR A 62 15.62 -15.33 -34.76
C THR A 62 16.19 -14.10 -34.08
N ALA A 63 17.30 -13.58 -34.59
CA ALA A 63 17.99 -12.43 -33.98
C ALA A 63 17.10 -11.18 -33.87
N ARG A 64 16.30 -10.88 -34.92
CA ARG A 64 15.39 -9.70 -34.95
C ARG A 64 14.39 -9.67 -33.79
N THR A 65 13.84 -10.82 -33.42
CA THR A 65 12.86 -10.92 -32.33
C THR A 65 13.48 -11.51 -31.05
N GLN A 66 14.79 -11.80 -31.08
CA GLN A 66 15.54 -12.46 -30.01
C GLN A 66 14.80 -13.71 -29.49
N THR A 67 14.25 -14.53 -30.39
CA THR A 67 13.39 -15.66 -30.00
C THR A 67 13.97 -16.99 -30.47
N LEU A 68 13.98 -17.98 -29.57
CA LEU A 68 14.28 -19.38 -29.91
C LEU A 68 12.98 -20.11 -30.27
N SER A 69 12.95 -20.84 -31.38
CA SER A 69 11.80 -21.65 -31.79
C SER A 69 12.18 -23.12 -31.84
N ILE A 70 11.66 -23.95 -30.94
CA ILE A 70 11.90 -25.39 -30.99
C ILE A 70 11.14 -25.97 -32.18
N VAL A 71 11.87 -26.70 -33.02
CA VAL A 71 11.35 -27.41 -34.19
C VAL A 71 11.13 -28.88 -33.84
N HIS A 72 12.13 -29.52 -33.24
CA HIS A 72 12.05 -30.91 -32.80
C HIS A 72 12.65 -31.06 -31.40
N LEU A 73 12.02 -31.90 -30.59
CA LEU A 73 12.64 -32.51 -29.41
C LEU A 73 12.32 -33.99 -29.47
N CYS A 74 13.33 -34.83 -29.67
CA CYS A 74 13.15 -36.25 -29.85
C CYS A 74 14.15 -37.04 -29.01
N VAL A 75 13.65 -38.04 -28.30
CA VAL A 75 14.44 -39.01 -27.54
C VAL A 75 14.15 -40.40 -28.10
N ASP A 76 15.22 -41.16 -28.35
CA ASP A 76 15.16 -42.55 -28.80
C ASP A 76 14.30 -43.37 -27.83
N SER A 77 13.46 -44.25 -28.35
CA SER A 77 12.49 -45.02 -27.56
C SER A 77 13.14 -45.79 -26.42
N SER A 78 14.36 -46.29 -26.61
CA SER A 78 15.12 -47.03 -25.62
C SER A 78 15.54 -46.21 -24.40
N SER A 79 15.59 -44.87 -24.55
CA SER A 79 16.17 -43.95 -23.58
C SER A 79 15.14 -42.97 -23.00
N ARG A 80 13.85 -43.14 -23.29
CA ARG A 80 12.77 -42.31 -22.74
C ARG A 80 12.61 -42.52 -21.23
N GLY A 81 12.22 -41.48 -20.51
CA GLY A 81 12.03 -41.51 -19.05
C GLY A 81 13.32 -41.31 -18.23
N SER A 82 14.47 -41.16 -18.88
CA SER A 82 15.79 -40.97 -18.23
C SER A 82 16.16 -39.50 -17.95
N GLY A 83 15.24 -38.55 -18.18
CA GLY A 83 15.50 -37.11 -18.01
C GLY A 83 16.31 -36.44 -19.14
N ILE A 84 16.55 -37.13 -20.27
CA ILE A 84 17.27 -36.57 -21.43
C ILE A 84 16.60 -35.29 -21.97
N SER A 85 15.27 -35.27 -22.04
CA SER A 85 14.51 -34.12 -22.55
C SER A 85 14.74 -32.87 -21.70
N ASP A 86 14.79 -33.02 -20.37
CA ASP A 86 15.08 -31.94 -19.43
C ASP A 86 16.52 -31.42 -19.66
N LYS A 87 17.52 -32.32 -19.72
CA LYS A 87 18.94 -31.95 -19.96
C LYS A 87 19.17 -31.21 -21.28
N LEU A 88 18.46 -31.61 -22.34
CA LEU A 88 18.55 -30.95 -23.66
C LEU A 88 18.00 -29.52 -23.62
N LEU A 89 16.89 -29.30 -22.90
CA LEU A 89 16.35 -27.96 -22.70
C LEU A 89 17.20 -27.13 -21.75
N ASP A 90 17.69 -27.71 -20.66
CA ASP A 90 18.56 -27.02 -19.69
C ASP A 90 19.79 -26.45 -20.43
N LYS A 91 20.41 -27.25 -21.32
CA LYS A 91 21.50 -26.76 -22.18
C LYS A 91 21.07 -25.63 -23.10
N LEU A 92 19.88 -25.70 -23.72
CA LEU A 92 19.38 -24.62 -24.56
C LEU A 92 19.14 -23.34 -23.74
N VAL A 93 18.60 -23.46 -22.54
CA VAL A 93 18.35 -22.34 -21.63
C VAL A 93 19.68 -21.71 -21.21
N ASP A 94 20.65 -22.50 -20.76
CA ASP A 94 21.94 -21.98 -20.29
C ASP A 94 22.72 -21.22 -21.36
N GLU A 95 22.66 -21.68 -22.61
CA GLU A 95 23.34 -21.03 -23.73
C GLU A 95 22.69 -19.68 -24.13
N TYR A 96 21.38 -19.52 -23.94
CA TYR A 96 20.62 -18.41 -24.54
C TYR A 96 19.84 -17.52 -23.56
N LYS A 97 19.77 -17.86 -22.26
CA LYS A 97 19.01 -17.09 -21.26
C LYS A 97 19.37 -15.60 -21.20
N ASN A 98 20.63 -15.27 -21.48
CA ASN A 98 21.14 -13.89 -21.46
C ASN A 98 21.05 -13.16 -22.82
N THR A 99 20.70 -13.86 -23.92
CA THR A 99 20.75 -13.30 -25.28
C THR A 99 19.43 -13.37 -26.04
N ALA A 100 18.48 -14.16 -25.55
CA ALA A 100 17.13 -14.28 -26.10
C ALA A 100 16.08 -13.77 -25.09
N ARG A 101 14.86 -13.52 -25.58
CA ARG A 101 13.68 -13.18 -24.75
C ARG A 101 12.98 -14.41 -24.19
N GLY A 102 13.19 -15.57 -24.83
CA GLY A 102 12.52 -16.80 -24.47
C GLY A 102 12.45 -17.81 -25.61
N ILE A 103 11.75 -18.90 -25.32
CA ILE A 103 11.60 -20.08 -26.17
C ILE A 103 10.13 -20.26 -26.54
N LYS A 104 9.83 -20.37 -27.83
CA LYS A 104 8.51 -20.74 -28.34
C LYS A 104 8.53 -22.13 -28.98
N LEU A 105 7.39 -22.80 -28.93
CA LEU A 105 7.14 -24.02 -29.70
C LEU A 105 5.67 -24.16 -30.04
N ASN A 106 5.36 -25.01 -31.01
CA ASN A 106 4.00 -25.38 -31.35
C ASN A 106 3.83 -26.89 -31.11
N CYS A 107 2.77 -27.28 -30.40
CA CYS A 107 2.47 -28.66 -30.10
C CYS A 107 0.99 -28.95 -30.40
N ARG A 108 0.70 -30.11 -31.00
CA ARG A 108 -0.69 -30.50 -31.26
C ARG A 108 -1.41 -30.85 -29.95
N SER A 109 -2.69 -30.51 -29.88
CA SER A 109 -3.52 -30.73 -28.70
C SER A 109 -3.77 -32.21 -28.37
N ASP A 110 -3.49 -33.13 -29.29
CA ASP A 110 -3.63 -34.58 -29.13
C ASP A 110 -2.33 -35.28 -28.69
N TYR A 111 -1.26 -34.52 -28.39
CA TYR A 111 0.04 -35.07 -27.97
C TYR A 111 0.22 -35.02 -26.44
N ASP A 112 -0.59 -35.76 -25.70
CA ASP A 112 -0.69 -35.70 -24.22
C ASP A 112 0.66 -35.80 -23.49
N LYS A 113 1.53 -36.72 -23.93
CA LYS A 113 2.86 -36.92 -23.33
C LYS A 113 3.76 -35.69 -23.52
N ALA A 114 3.68 -35.03 -24.68
CA ALA A 114 4.44 -33.82 -24.95
C ALA A 114 3.87 -32.63 -24.17
N ILE A 115 2.54 -32.47 -24.13
CA ILE A 115 1.85 -31.43 -23.35
C ILE A 115 2.25 -31.53 -21.86
N SER A 116 2.19 -32.74 -21.31
CA SER A 116 2.59 -33.00 -19.91
C SER A 116 4.05 -32.62 -19.65
N PHE A 117 4.93 -32.86 -20.62
CA PHE A 117 6.33 -32.47 -20.54
C PHE A 117 6.50 -30.95 -20.55
N TRP A 118 5.87 -30.25 -21.50
CA TRP A 118 5.95 -28.80 -21.63
C TRP A 118 5.42 -28.09 -20.38
N GLN A 119 4.28 -28.54 -19.84
CA GLN A 119 3.72 -28.01 -18.59
C GLN A 119 4.64 -28.27 -17.39
N ARG A 120 5.22 -29.47 -17.29
CA ARG A 120 6.17 -29.81 -16.23
C ARG A 120 7.39 -28.90 -16.27
N TYR A 121 7.95 -28.67 -17.45
CA TYR A 121 9.10 -27.78 -17.65
C TYR A 121 8.74 -26.28 -17.54
N ASN A 122 7.47 -25.93 -17.27
CA ASN A 122 6.97 -24.57 -17.13
C ASN A 122 6.84 -23.76 -18.43
N PHE A 123 6.56 -24.40 -19.57
CA PHE A 123 6.05 -23.69 -20.74
C PHE A 123 4.56 -23.33 -20.54
N GLN A 124 4.18 -22.10 -20.91
CA GLN A 124 2.78 -21.67 -20.88
C GLN A 124 2.10 -21.74 -22.24
N PRO A 125 0.83 -22.17 -22.32
CA PRO A 125 0.03 -22.04 -23.54
C PRO A 125 -0.32 -20.55 -23.77
N LYS A 126 -0.07 -20.04 -24.98
CA LYS A 126 -0.34 -18.64 -25.37
C LYS A 126 -1.36 -18.46 -26.48
N GLY A 127 -1.63 -19.51 -27.24
CA GLY A 127 -2.58 -19.44 -28.35
C GLY A 127 -2.92 -20.80 -28.89
N GLN A 128 -4.00 -20.87 -29.66
CA GLN A 128 -4.42 -22.06 -30.36
C GLN A 128 -4.81 -21.68 -31.78
N LEU A 129 -4.34 -22.46 -32.76
CA LEU A 129 -4.74 -22.36 -34.15
C LEU A 129 -5.39 -23.68 -34.58
N PRO A 130 -6.32 -23.70 -35.53
CA PRO A 130 -6.75 -24.94 -36.16
C PRO A 130 -5.53 -25.72 -36.69
N SER A 131 -5.49 -27.03 -36.43
CA SER A 131 -4.48 -27.88 -37.04
C SER A 131 -4.67 -27.93 -38.55
N ARG A 132 -3.59 -28.12 -39.32
CA ARG A 132 -3.64 -28.32 -40.78
C ARG A 132 -4.21 -29.69 -41.21
N GLY A 133 -4.68 -30.50 -40.26
CA GLY A 133 -5.26 -31.81 -40.51
C GLY A 133 -6.78 -31.80 -40.60
N ASN A 134 -7.37 -32.90 -41.07
CA ASN A 134 -8.81 -33.00 -41.32
C ASN A 134 -9.68 -33.10 -40.05
N ASN A 135 -9.09 -33.19 -38.86
CA ASN A 135 -9.83 -33.27 -37.61
C ASN A 135 -10.03 -31.86 -37.01
N PRO A 136 -11.26 -31.31 -37.01
CA PRO A 136 -11.54 -29.97 -36.50
C PRO A 136 -11.35 -29.81 -34.99
N ASN A 137 -11.29 -30.93 -34.24
CA ASN A 137 -11.08 -30.94 -32.79
C ASN A 137 -9.58 -30.97 -32.40
N VAL A 138 -8.67 -31.03 -33.37
CA VAL A 138 -7.23 -30.97 -33.10
C VAL A 138 -6.73 -29.55 -33.39
N HIS A 139 -6.14 -28.94 -32.37
CA HIS A 139 -5.57 -27.61 -32.43
C HIS A 139 -4.05 -27.68 -32.34
N LEU A 140 -3.39 -26.69 -32.93
CA LEU A 140 -1.98 -26.43 -32.72
C LEU A 140 -1.85 -25.37 -31.61
N VAL A 141 -1.37 -25.79 -30.45
CA VAL A 141 -1.17 -24.94 -29.28
C VAL A 141 0.22 -24.32 -29.35
N THR A 142 0.28 -23.00 -29.25
CA THR A 142 1.54 -22.24 -29.14
C THR A 142 1.94 -22.16 -27.68
N TRP A 143 3.17 -22.54 -27.36
CA TRP A 143 3.74 -22.56 -26.03
C TRP A 143 4.89 -21.55 -25.91
N TRP A 144 5.03 -20.93 -24.74
CA TRP A 144 6.04 -19.90 -24.45
C TRP A 144 6.74 -20.12 -23.11
N PHE A 145 8.06 -19.96 -23.12
CA PHE A 145 8.91 -19.97 -21.95
C PHE A 145 9.73 -18.67 -21.92
N SER A 146 9.45 -17.77 -20.96
CA SER A 146 10.07 -16.45 -20.85
C SER A 146 11.41 -16.50 -20.14
N PHE A 147 12.36 -15.65 -20.54
CA PHE A 147 13.60 -15.38 -19.80
C PHE A 147 13.53 -14.06 -19.00
N GLY A 148 12.34 -13.46 -18.87
CA GLY A 148 12.15 -12.29 -18.00
C GLY A 148 12.80 -11.00 -18.50
N THR A 149 13.26 -10.95 -19.75
CA THR A 149 13.89 -9.74 -20.31
C THR A 149 12.86 -8.61 -20.40
N GLN A 150 13.17 -7.45 -19.80
CA GLN A 150 12.35 -6.24 -19.85
C GLN A 150 12.27 -5.69 -21.28
N ASP A 151 11.09 -5.23 -21.69
CA ASP A 151 10.91 -4.43 -22.89
C ASP A 151 10.84 -2.92 -22.54
N LEU A 152 11.01 -2.05 -23.53
CA LEU A 152 11.02 -0.60 -23.33
C LEU A 152 9.70 -0.06 -22.71
N PHE A 153 8.62 -0.85 -22.77
CA PHE A 153 7.30 -0.51 -22.24
C PHE A 153 7.08 -1.00 -20.80
N SER A 154 7.83 -2.00 -20.35
CA SER A 154 7.84 -2.49 -18.96
C SER A 154 8.55 -1.55 -17.97
N ILE A 155 9.18 -0.48 -18.48
CA ILE A 155 9.88 0.56 -17.71
C ILE A 155 8.97 1.74 -17.35
N ILE A 156 7.69 1.74 -17.78
CA ILE A 156 6.74 2.76 -17.34
C ILE A 156 6.45 2.51 -15.86
N GLN A 157 7.17 3.23 -14.99
CA GLN A 157 6.87 3.27 -13.56
C GLN A 157 5.49 3.92 -13.39
N ASN A 158 4.60 3.15 -12.80
CA ASN A 158 3.33 3.63 -12.29
C ASN A 158 3.41 3.51 -10.76
N ASP A 159 2.97 4.54 -10.05
CA ASP A 159 3.03 4.63 -8.58
C ASP A 159 2.05 3.67 -7.89
N LYS A 160 1.24 2.92 -8.66
CA LYS A 160 0.35 1.89 -8.13
C LYS A 160 1.11 0.76 -7.45
N ILE A 161 0.57 0.34 -6.30
CA ILE A 161 1.01 -0.84 -5.58
C ILE A 161 0.68 -2.08 -6.43
N LYS A 162 1.65 -2.96 -6.61
CA LYS A 162 1.47 -4.16 -7.44
C LYS A 162 1.11 -5.35 -6.55
N ALA A 163 0.07 -6.09 -6.93
CA ALA A 163 -0.38 -7.27 -6.19
C ALA A 163 -0.69 -8.40 -7.17
N VAL A 164 -0.30 -9.63 -6.83
CA VAL A 164 -0.63 -10.82 -7.61
C VAL A 164 -1.88 -11.47 -7.03
N LEU A 165 -2.87 -11.74 -7.88
CA LEU A 165 -4.07 -12.48 -7.51
C LEU A 165 -3.87 -13.96 -7.78
N ASP A 166 -4.16 -14.79 -6.77
CA ASP A 166 -4.32 -16.23 -6.95
C ASP A 166 -5.49 -16.52 -7.90
N PHE A 167 -5.42 -17.65 -8.61
CA PHE A 167 -6.50 -18.15 -9.45
C PHE A 167 -7.82 -18.29 -8.67
N ASN A 168 -7.79 -18.69 -7.39
CA ASN A 168 -9.01 -18.80 -6.58
C ASN A 168 -9.75 -17.45 -6.41
N ILE A 169 -9.02 -16.32 -6.38
CA ILE A 169 -9.58 -14.98 -6.32
C ILE A 169 -10.18 -14.61 -7.68
N ILE A 170 -9.43 -14.84 -8.77
CA ILE A 170 -9.86 -14.56 -10.14
C ILE A 170 -11.13 -15.36 -10.47
N ALA A 171 -11.18 -16.63 -10.08
CA ALA A 171 -12.35 -17.49 -10.28
C ALA A 171 -13.59 -16.98 -9.52
N LYS A 172 -13.42 -16.51 -8.28
CA LYS A 172 -14.51 -15.92 -7.49
C LYS A 172 -14.98 -14.56 -8.03
N LEU A 173 -14.06 -13.72 -8.52
CA LEU A 173 -14.41 -12.45 -9.19
C LEU A 173 -15.22 -12.69 -10.47
N MET A 174 -14.94 -13.78 -11.17
CA MET A 174 -15.67 -14.16 -12.37
C MET A 174 -17.11 -14.59 -12.06
N ASP A 175 -17.35 -15.30 -10.94
CA ASP A 175 -18.63 -15.99 -10.68
C ASP A 175 -19.65 -15.23 -9.83
N LEU A 176 -20.29 -14.23 -10.45
CA LEU A 176 -21.33 -13.37 -9.85
C LEU A 176 -22.62 -14.09 -9.39
N ALA A 177 -22.76 -15.40 -9.60
CA ALA A 177 -23.96 -16.15 -9.26
C ALA A 177 -23.87 -16.91 -7.90
N MET A 178 -22.68 -17.11 -7.34
CA MET A 178 -22.52 -17.88 -6.10
C MET A 178 -22.75 -17.02 -4.85
N GLN A 179 -23.61 -17.47 -3.93
CA GLN A 179 -23.77 -16.88 -2.60
C GLN A 179 -22.80 -17.61 -1.64
N ASP A 180 -21.68 -16.97 -1.31
CA ASP A 180 -20.67 -17.45 -0.35
C ASP A 180 -20.25 -16.27 0.53
N ASP A 181 -19.98 -16.50 1.81
CA ASP A 181 -19.63 -15.49 2.82
C ASP A 181 -18.35 -14.73 2.45
N ASN A 182 -17.45 -15.34 1.68
CA ASN A 182 -16.20 -14.70 1.22
C ASN A 182 -16.37 -13.79 -0.02
N ARG A 183 -17.55 -13.77 -0.64
CA ARG A 183 -17.81 -13.04 -1.88
C ARG A 183 -17.70 -11.53 -1.70
N GLU A 184 -18.26 -11.00 -0.61
CA GLU A 184 -18.25 -9.55 -0.36
C GLU A 184 -16.82 -9.01 -0.28
N GLN A 185 -15.91 -9.75 0.35
CA GLN A 185 -14.50 -9.34 0.50
C GLN A 185 -13.75 -9.38 -0.84
N VAL A 186 -14.06 -10.33 -1.72
CA VAL A 186 -13.41 -10.45 -3.05
C VAL A 186 -13.90 -9.36 -3.99
N ILE A 187 -15.21 -9.06 -4.02
CA ILE A 187 -15.77 -7.98 -4.87
C ILE A 187 -15.19 -6.62 -4.51
N GLN A 188 -14.86 -6.39 -3.24
CA GLN A 188 -14.24 -5.13 -2.81
C GLN A 188 -12.88 -4.85 -3.45
N LEU A 189 -12.19 -5.87 -4.01
CA LEU A 189 -10.97 -5.66 -4.79
C LEU A 189 -11.22 -4.85 -6.07
N GLN A 190 -12.46 -4.82 -6.58
CA GLN A 190 -12.84 -4.06 -7.76
C GLN A 190 -13.35 -2.63 -7.44
N ASN A 191 -13.27 -2.19 -6.19
CA ASN A 191 -13.68 -0.85 -5.81
C ASN A 191 -12.87 0.22 -6.56
N ASP A 192 -13.55 1.24 -7.10
CA ASP A 192 -12.92 2.29 -7.94
C ASP A 192 -11.73 2.97 -7.26
N TRP A 193 -11.78 3.18 -5.95
CA TRP A 193 -10.69 3.78 -5.19
C TRP A 193 -9.47 2.88 -5.06
N LEU A 194 -9.63 1.56 -5.13
CA LEU A 194 -8.53 0.61 -5.03
C LEU A 194 -7.91 0.39 -6.41
N VAL A 195 -8.73 0.42 -7.47
CA VAL A 195 -8.27 0.35 -8.87
C VAL A 195 -7.37 1.54 -9.24
N SER A 196 -7.51 2.71 -8.59
CA SER A 196 -6.59 3.83 -8.80
C SER A 196 -5.23 3.65 -8.13
N GLU A 197 -5.11 2.76 -7.15
CA GLU A 197 -3.97 2.67 -6.23
C GLU A 197 -3.24 1.33 -6.33
N VAL A 198 -3.94 0.30 -6.79
CA VAL A 198 -3.42 -1.06 -6.93
C VAL A 198 -3.55 -1.52 -8.37
N GLU A 199 -2.50 -2.15 -8.87
CA GLU A 199 -2.51 -2.86 -10.13
C GLU A 199 -2.41 -4.37 -9.86
N TYR A 200 -3.43 -5.10 -10.31
CA TYR A 200 -3.53 -6.54 -10.09
C TYR A 200 -2.93 -7.33 -11.24
N TYR A 201 -2.05 -8.27 -10.91
CA TYR A 201 -1.39 -9.15 -11.86
C TYR A 201 -1.83 -10.60 -11.67
N LYS A 202 -1.66 -11.39 -12.71
CA LYS A 202 -1.81 -12.85 -12.67
C LYS A 202 -0.49 -13.54 -13.00
N THR A 203 -0.35 -14.77 -12.53
CA THR A 203 0.81 -15.61 -12.86
C THR A 203 0.63 -16.28 -14.22
N SER A 204 1.73 -16.75 -14.78
CA SER A 204 1.72 -17.57 -15.99
C SER A 204 1.07 -18.94 -15.73
N GLU A 205 1.20 -19.47 -14.50
CA GLU A 205 0.55 -20.71 -14.08
C GLU A 205 -0.98 -20.61 -14.04
N THR A 206 -1.55 -19.45 -13.72
CA THR A 206 -3.00 -19.19 -13.84
C THR A 206 -3.53 -19.54 -15.24
N ILE A 207 -2.74 -19.26 -16.29
CA ILE A 207 -3.11 -19.57 -17.69
C ILE A 207 -3.06 -21.09 -17.93
N SER A 208 -2.09 -21.76 -17.34
CA SER A 208 -1.97 -23.21 -17.37
C SER A 208 -3.13 -23.90 -16.64
N GLU A 209 -3.59 -23.36 -15.51
CA GLU A 209 -4.78 -23.82 -14.79
C GLU A 209 -6.04 -23.71 -15.66
N ILE A 210 -6.26 -22.54 -16.27
CA ILE A 210 -7.38 -22.33 -17.21
C ILE A 210 -7.27 -23.33 -18.36
N PHE A 211 -6.10 -23.53 -18.96
CA PHE A 211 -5.92 -24.46 -20.07
C PHE A 211 -6.21 -25.93 -19.72
N ARG A 212 -6.03 -26.34 -18.46
CA ARG A 212 -6.36 -27.70 -17.99
C ARG A 212 -7.85 -27.90 -17.76
N ASP A 213 -8.66 -26.84 -17.81
CA ASP A 213 -10.09 -26.92 -17.60
C ASP A 213 -10.79 -27.69 -18.73
N LYS A 214 -11.45 -28.79 -18.36
CA LYS A 214 -12.19 -29.65 -19.30
C LYS A 214 -13.56 -29.08 -19.65
N ASP A 215 -14.10 -28.19 -18.83
CA ASP A 215 -15.37 -27.52 -19.11
C ASP A 215 -15.12 -26.38 -20.10
N LYS A 216 -15.57 -26.57 -21.35
CA LYS A 216 -15.35 -25.62 -22.43
C LYS A 216 -16.03 -24.26 -22.17
N GLN A 217 -17.17 -24.22 -21.50
CA GLN A 217 -17.85 -22.97 -21.18
C GLN A 217 -17.10 -22.21 -20.09
N ARG A 218 -16.69 -22.90 -19.02
CA ARG A 218 -15.89 -22.31 -17.95
C ARG A 218 -14.51 -21.87 -18.45
N TYR A 219 -13.87 -22.67 -19.30
CA TYR A 219 -12.61 -22.31 -19.97
C TYR A 219 -12.71 -20.99 -20.74
N GLU A 220 -13.68 -20.82 -21.63
CA GLU A 220 -13.80 -19.59 -22.42
C GLU A 220 -14.13 -18.37 -21.54
N ARG A 221 -14.96 -18.55 -20.51
CA ARG A 221 -15.27 -17.49 -19.53
C ARG A 221 -14.02 -17.07 -18.75
N SER A 222 -13.30 -18.02 -18.15
CA SER A 222 -12.07 -17.78 -17.38
C SER A 222 -10.98 -17.15 -18.25
N LYS A 223 -10.83 -17.64 -19.48
CA LYS A 223 -9.88 -17.09 -20.45
C LYS A 223 -10.21 -15.65 -20.82
N SER A 224 -11.49 -15.33 -21.03
CA SER A 224 -11.91 -13.96 -21.33
C SER A 224 -11.69 -13.02 -20.16
N PHE A 225 -12.14 -13.40 -18.96
CA PHE A 225 -12.01 -12.57 -17.75
C PHE A 225 -10.56 -12.36 -17.33
N SER A 226 -9.71 -13.39 -17.47
CA SER A 226 -8.30 -13.26 -17.11
C SER A 226 -7.57 -12.18 -17.90
N LYS A 227 -8.05 -11.76 -19.08
CA LYS A 227 -7.41 -10.73 -19.91
C LYS A 227 -7.34 -9.37 -19.23
N ASP A 228 -8.22 -9.12 -18.27
CA ASP A 228 -8.27 -7.86 -17.53
C ASP A 228 -7.07 -7.69 -16.58
N PHE A 229 -6.32 -8.78 -16.33
CA PHE A 229 -5.15 -8.78 -15.47
C PHE A 229 -3.86 -8.99 -16.29
N PRO A 230 -2.88 -8.06 -16.23
CA PRO A 230 -1.56 -8.26 -16.82
C PRO A 230 -0.87 -9.50 -16.25
N GLU A 231 -0.18 -10.23 -17.12
CA GLU A 231 0.62 -11.41 -16.72
C GLU A 231 2.03 -10.97 -16.29
N LEU A 232 2.57 -11.62 -15.26
CA LEU A 232 3.95 -11.42 -14.83
C LEU A 232 4.96 -11.74 -15.95
N ASN A 233 5.94 -10.85 -16.14
CA ASN A 233 7.11 -11.11 -16.98
C ASN A 233 8.32 -11.44 -16.08
N ILE A 234 8.67 -12.71 -15.98
CA ILE A 234 9.69 -13.22 -15.05
C ILE A 234 10.67 -14.18 -15.72
N ASP A 235 11.82 -14.35 -15.10
CA ASP A 235 12.81 -15.35 -15.48
C ASP A 235 12.35 -16.76 -15.07
N LYS A 236 11.73 -17.48 -16.01
CA LYS A 236 11.24 -18.84 -15.75
C LYS A 236 12.30 -19.88 -15.38
N PRO A 237 13.54 -19.83 -15.90
CA PRO A 237 14.62 -20.69 -15.44
C PRO A 237 14.75 -20.73 -13.91
N THR A 238 14.64 -19.57 -13.24
CA THR A 238 14.79 -19.47 -11.78
C THR A 238 13.58 -20.00 -11.00
N VAL A 239 12.40 -20.08 -11.62
CA VAL A 239 11.16 -20.58 -10.96
C VAL A 239 11.37 -21.97 -10.35
N LYS A 240 12.07 -22.87 -11.05
CA LYS A 240 12.31 -24.24 -10.57
C LYS A 240 13.08 -24.27 -9.25
N LEU A 241 14.03 -23.35 -9.06
CA LEU A 241 14.80 -23.27 -7.82
C LEU A 241 13.91 -22.86 -6.63
N ILE A 242 13.09 -21.83 -6.83
CA ILE A 242 12.16 -21.34 -5.79
C ILE A 242 11.06 -22.36 -5.51
N GLU A 243 10.52 -23.02 -6.55
CA GLU A 243 9.53 -24.11 -6.38
C GLU A 243 10.06 -25.25 -5.50
N GLU A 244 11.33 -25.63 -5.64
CA GLU A 244 11.97 -26.65 -4.81
C GLU A 244 12.08 -26.21 -3.35
N ASN A 245 12.47 -24.96 -3.09
CA ASN A 245 12.53 -24.41 -1.72
C ASN A 245 11.13 -24.38 -1.07
N LEU A 246 10.09 -24.06 -1.84
CA LEU A 246 8.71 -24.00 -1.35
C LEU A 246 8.11 -25.38 -1.04
N LYS A 247 8.74 -26.51 -1.42
CA LYS A 247 8.23 -27.87 -1.12
C LYS A 247 8.16 -28.18 0.37
N GLU A 248 9.03 -27.58 1.18
CA GLU A 248 9.02 -27.79 2.63
C GLU A 248 7.81 -27.13 3.30
N LEU A 249 7.38 -25.99 2.75
CA LEU A 249 6.24 -25.21 3.22
C LEU A 249 4.93 -25.77 2.66
N ILE A 250 4.79 -25.81 1.33
CA ILE A 250 3.59 -26.33 0.66
C ILE A 250 3.84 -27.78 0.25
N LYS A 251 3.48 -28.69 1.15
CA LYS A 251 3.66 -30.13 0.98
C LYS A 251 2.60 -30.72 0.05
N GLY A 252 3.02 -31.66 -0.79
CA GLY A 252 2.12 -32.44 -1.63
C GLY A 252 2.51 -32.46 -3.11
N ASN A 253 1.97 -33.42 -3.85
CA ASN A 253 2.32 -33.69 -5.25
C ASN A 253 1.09 -33.64 -6.17
N SER A 254 -0.05 -33.16 -5.68
CA SER A 254 -1.26 -32.94 -6.47
C SER A 254 -0.98 -31.90 -7.57
N VAL A 255 -1.90 -31.79 -8.53
CA VAL A 255 -1.78 -30.76 -9.57
C VAL A 255 -1.89 -29.37 -8.93
N ASN A 256 -2.80 -29.19 -7.98
CA ASN A 256 -2.98 -27.93 -7.27
C ASN A 256 -1.76 -27.56 -6.43
N ASP A 257 -1.19 -28.51 -5.66
CA ASP A 257 -0.02 -28.22 -4.82
C ASP A 257 1.18 -27.72 -5.65
N ARG A 258 1.31 -28.22 -6.89
CA ARG A 258 2.34 -27.75 -7.84
C ARG A 258 2.01 -26.38 -8.39
N SER A 259 0.73 -26.13 -8.71
CA SER A 259 0.28 -24.83 -9.17
C SER A 259 0.47 -23.77 -8.09
N ASP A 260 0.11 -24.03 -6.83
CA ASP A 260 0.29 -23.10 -5.71
C ASP A 260 1.77 -22.72 -5.52
N ARG A 261 2.67 -23.72 -5.48
CA ARG A 261 4.12 -23.48 -5.38
C ARG A 261 4.63 -22.65 -6.56
N ARG A 262 4.15 -22.92 -7.76
CA ARG A 262 4.55 -22.18 -8.96
C ARG A 262 4.01 -20.75 -8.92
N GLN A 263 2.74 -20.54 -8.58
CA GLN A 263 2.16 -19.20 -8.45
C GLN A 263 2.94 -18.34 -7.45
N LEU A 264 3.31 -18.90 -6.29
CA LEU A 264 4.13 -18.23 -5.29
C LEU A 264 5.56 -17.99 -5.78
N ALA A 265 6.21 -18.97 -6.41
CA ALA A 265 7.54 -18.82 -6.98
C ALA A 265 7.60 -17.70 -8.03
N GLU A 266 6.58 -17.63 -8.90
CA GLU A 266 6.46 -16.57 -9.89
C GLU A 266 6.25 -15.19 -9.24
N THR A 267 5.48 -15.13 -8.16
CA THR A 267 5.25 -13.88 -7.41
C THR A 267 6.50 -13.42 -6.66
N ILE A 268 7.25 -14.33 -6.05
CA ILE A 268 8.54 -14.03 -5.41
C ILE A 268 9.51 -13.43 -6.43
N LEU A 269 9.60 -14.02 -7.63
CA LEU A 269 10.51 -13.57 -8.67
C LEU A 269 10.11 -12.24 -9.32
N SER A 270 8.84 -11.83 -9.24
CA SER A 270 8.43 -10.52 -9.75
C SER A 270 8.85 -9.37 -8.84
N GLY A 271 9.17 -9.65 -7.58
CA GLY A 271 9.48 -8.65 -6.56
C GLY A 271 8.25 -7.85 -6.10
N PHE A 272 7.04 -8.29 -6.43
CA PHE A 272 5.82 -7.60 -6.01
C PHE A 272 5.51 -7.89 -4.53
N PRO A 273 5.04 -6.88 -3.77
CA PRO A 273 4.91 -7.00 -2.33
C PRO A 273 3.78 -7.91 -1.84
N TYR A 274 2.76 -8.17 -2.67
CA TYR A 274 1.54 -8.87 -2.23
C TYR A 274 1.19 -10.08 -3.11
N PHE A 275 0.82 -11.18 -2.44
CA PHE A 275 0.10 -12.32 -3.02
C PHE A 275 -1.25 -12.44 -2.32
N VAL A 276 -2.35 -12.36 -3.09
CA VAL A 276 -3.72 -12.34 -2.56
C VAL A 276 -4.37 -13.69 -2.79
N THR A 277 -4.79 -14.36 -1.71
CA THR A 277 -5.41 -15.69 -1.77
C THR A 277 -6.44 -15.89 -0.66
N LEU A 278 -7.37 -16.82 -0.88
CA LEU A 278 -8.27 -17.36 0.15
C LEU A 278 -7.88 -18.78 0.60
N ASP A 279 -6.75 -19.31 0.13
CA ASP A 279 -6.31 -20.66 0.48
C ASP A 279 -5.66 -20.68 1.87
N ASP A 280 -6.34 -21.28 2.85
CA ASP A 280 -5.83 -21.42 4.22
C ASP A 280 -4.52 -22.24 4.30
N GLY A 281 -4.33 -23.16 3.35
CA GLY A 281 -3.12 -23.95 3.19
C GLY A 281 -1.90 -23.09 2.84
N ILE A 282 -2.09 -22.03 2.06
CA ILE A 282 -1.06 -21.04 1.75
C ILE A 282 -0.95 -20.01 2.88
N LEU A 283 -2.09 -19.49 3.36
CA LEU A 283 -2.15 -18.45 4.39
C LEU A 283 -1.46 -18.87 5.68
N LYS A 284 -1.53 -20.14 6.10
CA LYS A 284 -0.86 -20.62 7.33
C LYS A 284 0.67 -20.45 7.31
N HIS A 285 1.28 -20.24 6.13
CA HIS A 285 2.72 -20.06 5.96
C HIS A 285 3.13 -18.61 5.70
N TYR A 286 2.20 -17.64 5.83
CA TYR A 286 2.46 -16.23 5.51
C TYR A 286 3.72 -15.67 6.20
N GLN A 287 3.93 -16.00 7.48
CA GLN A 287 5.06 -15.46 8.25
C GLN A 287 6.40 -16.03 7.77
N SER A 288 6.46 -17.33 7.47
CA SER A 288 7.67 -17.98 6.95
C SER A 288 8.05 -17.40 5.58
N ILE A 289 7.06 -17.25 4.70
CA ILE A 289 7.27 -16.72 3.35
C ILE A 289 7.66 -15.24 3.39
N PHE A 290 7.05 -14.45 4.28
CA PHE A 290 7.43 -13.05 4.48
C PHE A 290 8.86 -12.91 5.01
N ASN A 291 9.24 -13.70 6.01
CA ASN A 291 10.58 -13.60 6.60
C ASN A 291 11.69 -13.96 5.58
N GLU A 292 11.44 -14.96 4.73
CA GLU A 292 12.44 -15.46 3.77
C GLU A 292 12.47 -14.65 2.47
N TYR A 293 11.30 -14.27 1.93
CA TYR A 293 11.16 -13.68 0.60
C TYR A 293 10.60 -12.26 0.59
N GLN A 294 10.25 -11.69 1.76
CA GLN A 294 9.61 -10.38 1.89
C GLN A 294 8.27 -10.25 1.15
N LEU A 295 7.64 -11.39 0.83
CA LEU A 295 6.33 -11.45 0.18
C LEU A 295 5.22 -11.51 1.22
N LYS A 296 4.28 -10.55 1.19
CA LYS A 296 3.09 -10.58 2.05
C LYS A 296 1.99 -11.44 1.41
N ILE A 297 1.64 -12.53 2.07
CA ILE A 297 0.49 -13.36 1.72
C ILE A 297 -0.70 -12.88 2.52
N VAL A 298 -1.73 -12.39 1.84
CA VAL A 298 -2.87 -11.72 2.47
C VAL A 298 -4.20 -12.17 1.88
N GLN A 299 -5.25 -12.11 2.70
CA GLN A 299 -6.62 -12.18 2.22
C GLN A 299 -7.03 -10.84 1.59
N PRO A 300 -8.08 -10.82 0.73
CA PRO A 300 -8.59 -9.60 0.12
C PRO A 300 -8.86 -8.45 1.12
N ALA A 301 -9.54 -8.74 2.23
CA ALA A 301 -9.85 -7.74 3.25
C ALA A 301 -8.58 -7.16 3.91
N THR A 302 -7.56 -7.98 4.13
CA THR A 302 -6.27 -7.54 4.69
C THR A 302 -5.52 -6.67 3.70
N LEU A 303 -5.47 -7.04 2.41
CA LEU A 303 -4.87 -6.18 1.39
C LEU A 303 -5.56 -4.81 1.38
N ILE A 304 -6.89 -4.78 1.30
CA ILE A 304 -7.66 -3.53 1.29
C ILE A 304 -7.31 -2.68 2.52
N SER A 305 -7.24 -3.28 3.70
CA SER A 305 -6.86 -2.58 4.93
C SER A 305 -5.43 -2.04 4.87
N GLU A 306 -4.45 -2.80 4.38
CA GLU A 306 -3.07 -2.35 4.29
C GLU A 306 -2.89 -1.22 3.29
N ILE A 307 -3.51 -1.33 2.11
CA ILE A 307 -3.49 -0.28 1.09
C ILE A 307 -4.18 0.99 1.61
N ASP A 308 -5.33 0.83 2.28
CA ASP A 308 -6.02 1.96 2.88
C ASP A 308 -5.17 2.61 3.98
N LEU A 309 -4.48 1.84 4.82
CA LEU A 309 -3.55 2.35 5.83
C LEU A 309 -2.31 3.04 5.24
N THR A 310 -1.79 2.56 4.12
CA THR A 310 -0.65 3.20 3.44
C THR A 310 -1.05 4.54 2.82
N ILE A 311 -2.24 4.62 2.23
CA ILE A 311 -2.73 5.82 1.54
C ILE A 311 -3.32 6.83 2.52
N ASN A 312 -4.03 6.33 3.54
CA ASN A 312 -4.79 7.11 4.52
C ASN A 312 -4.22 6.92 5.91
N GLY A 313 -2.90 6.74 6.01
CA GLY A 313 -2.16 6.58 7.27
C GLY A 313 -2.33 7.74 8.26
N SER A 314 -2.95 8.84 7.83
CA SER A 314 -3.41 9.98 8.62
C SER A 314 -4.88 9.92 9.06
N ASP A 315 -5.73 9.14 8.39
CA ASP A 315 -7.19 9.30 8.39
C ASP A 315 -8.00 8.05 8.78
N TYR A 316 -7.38 6.87 8.82
CA TYR A 316 -8.04 5.65 9.33
C TYR A 316 -8.19 5.60 10.86
N TYR A 317 -7.70 6.64 11.54
CA TYR A 317 -7.19 6.55 12.90
C TYR A 317 -8.15 6.76 14.08
N PRO A 318 -9.45 7.12 13.92
CA PRO A 318 -10.26 7.21 15.14
C PRO A 318 -11.68 6.60 15.09
N ALA A 319 -12.07 5.92 14.02
CA ALA A 319 -13.43 5.34 13.89
C ALA A 319 -13.76 4.31 14.98
N ARG A 320 -12.82 3.39 15.22
CA ARG A 320 -13.06 2.22 16.08
C ARG A 320 -12.88 2.51 17.58
N LEU A 321 -12.33 3.66 17.95
CA LEU A 321 -12.14 4.05 19.36
C LEU A 321 -13.32 4.86 19.93
N SER A 322 -14.30 5.22 19.08
CA SER A 322 -15.43 6.09 19.45
C SER A 322 -16.57 5.42 20.21
N GLY A 323 -16.58 4.09 20.28
CA GLY A 323 -17.49 3.35 21.15
C GLY A 323 -17.03 3.44 22.60
N SER A 324 -17.97 3.48 23.54
CA SER A 324 -17.84 3.59 25.00
C SER A 324 -16.97 2.54 25.72
N ASN A 325 -16.05 1.86 25.03
CA ASN A 325 -15.24 0.76 25.54
C ASN A 325 -13.80 1.15 25.89
N PHE A 326 -13.29 2.32 25.50
CA PHE A 326 -11.90 2.69 25.81
C PHE A 326 -11.78 3.61 27.03
N THR A 327 -10.86 3.28 27.95
CA THR A 327 -10.55 4.12 29.11
C THR A 327 -9.04 4.29 29.27
N ILE A 328 -8.62 5.50 29.64
CA ILE A 328 -7.23 5.82 30.00
C ILE A 328 -7.17 5.94 31.51
N ALA A 329 -6.26 5.21 32.15
CA ALA A 329 -6.08 5.22 33.59
C ALA A 329 -4.59 5.29 33.96
N LYS A 330 -4.29 5.89 35.12
CA LYS A 330 -2.98 5.69 35.76
C LYS A 330 -2.86 4.24 36.20
N ILE A 331 -1.68 3.67 36.06
CA ILE A 331 -1.42 2.29 36.45
C ILE A 331 -1.60 2.10 37.97
N LYS A 332 -2.24 1.00 38.37
CA LYS A 332 -2.34 0.57 39.77
C LYS A 332 -1.30 -0.52 40.10
N PRO A 333 -0.90 -0.69 41.38
CA PRO A 333 0.07 -1.71 41.77
C PRO A 333 -0.30 -3.13 41.31
N ASP A 334 -1.57 -3.52 41.43
CA ASP A 334 -2.04 -4.85 41.00
C ASP A 334 -1.97 -5.06 39.48
N GLU A 335 -2.05 -3.96 38.71
CA GLU A 335 -2.00 -3.98 37.24
C GLU A 335 -0.56 -3.98 36.70
N MET A 336 0.43 -3.71 37.55
CA MET A 336 1.85 -3.88 37.19
C MET A 336 2.21 -5.35 37.01
N LEU A 337 1.52 -6.24 37.73
CA LEU A 337 1.71 -7.68 37.63
C LEU A 337 1.22 -8.17 36.26
N GLY A 338 2.14 -8.66 35.42
CA GLY A 338 1.81 -9.23 34.11
C GLY A 338 1.93 -8.28 32.92
N LEU A 339 2.33 -7.02 33.11
CA LEU A 339 2.65 -6.14 31.98
C LEU A 339 3.75 -6.70 31.08
N ASP A 340 4.70 -7.42 31.66
CA ASP A 340 5.75 -8.13 30.93
C ASP A 340 5.15 -9.18 29.97
N LYS A 341 4.02 -9.81 30.32
CA LYS A 341 3.36 -10.77 29.43
C LYS A 341 2.69 -10.09 28.23
N LEU A 342 2.30 -8.82 28.36
CA LEU A 342 1.55 -8.08 27.35
C LEU A 342 2.46 -7.26 26.42
N PHE A 343 3.50 -6.64 26.97
CA PHE A 343 4.25 -5.58 26.27
C PHE A 343 5.75 -5.84 26.10
N LEU A 344 6.32 -6.88 26.73
CA LEU A 344 7.73 -7.22 26.57
C LEU A 344 8.02 -7.68 25.13
N LYS A 345 9.01 -7.06 24.48
CA LYS A 345 9.44 -7.44 23.12
C LYS A 345 10.58 -8.44 23.13
N THR A 346 10.32 -9.67 23.58
CA THR A 346 11.33 -10.75 23.59
C THR A 346 11.90 -11.03 22.20
N GLY A 347 11.08 -10.97 21.15
CA GLY A 347 11.51 -11.14 19.75
C GLY A 347 12.47 -10.06 19.24
N GLN A 348 12.59 -8.93 19.93
CA GLN A 348 13.56 -7.86 19.63
C GLN A 348 14.72 -7.83 20.65
N GLY A 349 14.85 -8.86 21.48
CA GLY A 349 15.91 -8.97 22.48
C GLY A 349 15.70 -8.17 23.77
N GLU A 350 14.49 -7.66 24.03
CA GLU A 350 14.18 -6.94 25.27
C GLU A 350 14.24 -7.87 26.49
N LYS A 351 15.12 -7.56 27.44
CA LYS A 351 15.25 -8.32 28.68
C LYS A 351 14.14 -7.93 29.65
N LYS A 352 13.44 -8.92 30.21
CA LYS A 352 12.37 -8.72 31.20
C LYS A 352 12.80 -7.82 32.37
N THR A 353 13.99 -8.02 32.91
CA THR A 353 14.51 -7.21 34.02
C THR A 353 14.68 -5.74 33.65
N VAL A 354 15.13 -5.45 32.43
CA VAL A 354 15.28 -4.07 31.92
C VAL A 354 13.92 -3.41 31.76
N PHE A 355 12.96 -4.09 31.13
CA PHE A 355 11.60 -3.58 30.94
C PHE A 355 10.90 -3.26 32.27
N VAL A 356 10.93 -4.21 33.22
CA VAL A 356 10.30 -4.04 34.53
C VAL A 356 10.97 -2.92 35.33
N ASN A 357 12.31 -2.83 35.32
CA ASN A 357 13.02 -1.75 35.99
C ASN A 357 12.66 -0.38 35.40
N LYS A 358 12.56 -0.26 34.07
CA LYS A 358 12.16 0.99 33.39
C LYS A 358 10.77 1.45 33.84
N ILE A 359 9.81 0.55 33.99
CA ILE A 359 8.48 0.88 34.53
C ILE A 359 8.57 1.31 36.00
N ASN A 360 9.28 0.54 36.84
CA ASN A 360 9.42 0.84 38.27
C ASN A 360 10.05 2.21 38.52
N GLU A 361 11.10 2.55 37.75
CA GLU A 361 11.74 3.86 37.77
C GLU A 361 10.75 4.97 37.42
N MET A 362 9.91 4.78 36.40
CA MET A 362 8.90 5.76 36.01
C MET A 362 7.78 5.91 37.04
N VAL A 363 7.36 4.83 37.71
CA VAL A 363 6.35 4.90 38.78
C VAL A 363 6.90 5.60 40.04
N ALA A 364 8.19 5.43 40.34
CA ALA A 364 8.83 6.03 41.51
C ALA A 364 9.10 7.54 41.36
N ARG A 365 9.03 8.06 40.13
CA ARG A 365 9.33 9.46 39.81
C ARG A 365 8.12 10.38 40.02
N PRO A 366 8.27 11.50 40.76
CA PRO A 366 7.17 12.43 41.01
C PRO A 366 6.77 13.25 39.76
N ASP A 367 7.70 13.41 38.81
CA ASP A 367 7.55 14.14 37.55
C ASP A 367 7.17 13.23 36.37
N ALA A 368 6.83 11.97 36.65
CA ALA A 368 6.50 10.96 35.66
C ALA A 368 5.06 10.46 35.82
N GLU A 369 4.52 9.99 34.70
CA GLU A 369 3.23 9.30 34.66
C GLU A 369 3.37 8.00 33.89
N VAL A 370 2.77 6.95 34.43
CA VAL A 370 2.58 5.67 33.75
C VAL A 370 1.08 5.44 33.59
N GLN A 371 0.65 5.37 32.34
CA GLN A 371 -0.73 5.25 31.93
C GLN A 371 -0.94 3.95 31.17
N ILE A 372 -2.12 3.37 31.37
CA ILE A 372 -2.61 2.23 30.62
C ILE A 372 -3.89 2.62 29.90
N ILE A 373 -4.07 2.06 28.70
CA ILE A 373 -5.32 2.15 27.96
C ILE A 373 -5.98 0.79 28.03
N LYS A 374 -7.26 0.78 28.39
CA LYS A 374 -8.08 -0.41 28.45
C LYS A 374 -9.19 -0.37 27.42
N GLU A 375 -9.44 -1.52 26.82
CA GLU A 375 -10.65 -1.81 26.04
C GLU A 375 -11.54 -2.72 26.89
N ALA A 376 -12.68 -2.20 27.32
CA ALA A 376 -13.48 -2.74 28.41
C ALA A 376 -12.62 -2.99 29.67
N PHE A 377 -12.23 -4.24 29.91
CA PHE A 377 -11.41 -4.64 31.06
C PHE A 377 -9.97 -5.02 30.69
N GLU A 378 -9.67 -5.17 29.40
CA GLU A 378 -8.38 -5.66 28.89
C GLU A 378 -7.40 -4.50 28.68
N ILE A 379 -6.16 -4.65 29.13
CA ILE A 379 -5.10 -3.67 28.87
C ILE A 379 -4.61 -3.83 27.43
N VAL A 380 -4.71 -2.75 26.65
CA VAL A 380 -4.38 -2.73 25.22
C VAL A 380 -3.21 -1.81 24.88
N ALA A 381 -2.84 -0.88 25.76
CA ALA A 381 -1.62 -0.10 25.61
C ALA A 381 -1.04 0.37 26.95
N LEU A 382 0.25 0.68 26.92
CA LEU A 382 1.06 1.17 28.03
C LEU A 382 1.88 2.37 27.55
N ILE A 383 1.78 3.49 28.26
CA ILE A 383 2.54 4.70 27.99
C ILE A 383 3.22 5.12 29.29
N SER A 384 4.50 5.47 29.22
CA SER A 384 5.17 6.20 30.29
C SER A 384 5.76 7.48 29.73
N PHE A 385 5.61 8.58 30.44
CA PHE A 385 6.26 9.84 30.10
C PHE A 385 6.69 10.61 31.34
N CYS A 386 7.73 11.42 31.21
CA CYS A 386 8.19 12.31 32.26
C CYS A 386 8.46 13.71 31.73
N GLU A 387 8.40 14.68 32.63
CA GLU A 387 8.67 16.06 32.30
C GLU A 387 10.12 16.44 32.52
N LEU A 388 10.75 16.93 31.47
CA LEU A 388 11.98 17.68 31.58
C LEU A 388 11.68 19.16 31.27
N LYS A 389 12.65 20.04 31.51
CA LYS A 389 12.45 21.50 31.41
C LYS A 389 11.85 21.92 30.07
N GLU A 390 12.44 21.46 28.96
CA GLU A 390 12.05 21.84 27.59
C GLU A 390 11.32 20.73 26.82
N MET A 391 11.26 19.51 27.36
CA MET A 391 10.76 18.35 26.63
C MET A 391 9.82 17.49 27.47
N LEU A 392 8.85 16.88 26.79
CA LEU A 392 8.14 15.71 27.29
C LEU A 392 8.86 14.47 26.76
N CYS A 393 9.48 13.70 27.65
CA CYS A 393 10.15 12.46 27.26
C CYS A 393 9.16 11.29 27.44
N VAL A 394 9.14 10.38 26.47
CA VAL A 394 8.26 9.20 26.44
C VAL A 394 9.12 7.95 26.34
N PRO A 395 9.57 7.39 27.49
CA PRO A 395 10.45 6.23 27.48
C PRO A 395 9.77 4.93 27.05
N ILE A 396 8.44 4.84 27.15
CA ILE A 396 7.65 3.66 26.80
C ILE A 396 6.37 4.12 26.10
N ILE A 397 6.10 3.59 24.90
CA ILE A 397 4.83 3.72 24.19
C ILE A 397 4.53 2.41 23.46
N ARG A 398 3.71 1.56 24.08
CA ARG A 398 3.47 0.17 23.64
C ARG A 398 2.01 -0.11 23.45
N THR A 399 1.72 -0.94 22.47
CA THR A 399 0.39 -1.38 22.10
C THR A 399 0.35 -2.90 21.98
N LYS A 400 -0.76 -3.51 22.40
CA LYS A 400 -1.01 -4.95 22.30
C LYS A 400 -1.08 -5.33 20.82
N GLN A 401 -0.64 -6.53 20.45
CA GLN A 401 -0.72 -6.99 19.06
C GLN A 401 -2.13 -7.45 18.73
N TYR A 402 -2.90 -6.58 18.08
CA TYR A 402 -4.24 -6.87 17.55
C TYR A 402 -4.69 -5.79 16.55
N SER A 403 -5.91 -5.91 16.03
CA SER A 403 -6.43 -5.12 14.90
C SER A 403 -6.49 -3.60 15.11
N LEU A 404 -6.49 -3.09 16.35
CA LEU A 404 -6.54 -1.65 16.64
C LEU A 404 -5.19 -1.05 17.08
N ARG A 405 -4.13 -1.85 17.02
CA ARG A 405 -2.81 -1.48 17.53
C ARG A 405 -2.33 -0.10 17.02
N GLN A 406 -2.36 0.10 15.71
CA GLN A 406 -1.90 1.34 15.07
C GLN A 406 -2.79 2.51 15.47
N THR A 407 -4.12 2.32 15.42
CA THR A 407 -5.13 3.30 15.81
C THR A 407 -4.85 3.87 17.21
N ILE A 408 -4.59 2.98 18.16
CA ILE A 408 -4.25 3.36 19.55
C ILE A 408 -2.89 4.06 19.62
N PHE A 409 -1.90 3.61 18.86
CA PHE A 409 -0.56 4.23 18.85
C PHE A 409 -0.60 5.69 18.42
N VAL A 410 -1.24 6.01 17.29
CA VAL A 410 -1.38 7.40 16.83
C VAL A 410 -2.21 8.23 17.79
N GLN A 411 -3.25 7.64 18.38
CA GLN A 411 -4.03 8.37 19.36
C GLN A 411 -3.19 8.76 20.58
N ASN A 412 -2.40 7.81 21.10
CA ASN A 412 -1.48 8.06 22.19
C ASN A 412 -0.49 9.17 21.83
N LEU A 413 0.01 9.19 20.59
CA LEU A 413 0.88 10.24 20.07
C LEU A 413 0.20 11.61 20.09
N ASN A 414 -1.04 11.69 19.61
CA ASN A 414 -1.84 12.93 19.60
C ASN A 414 -2.12 13.45 21.01
N ASP A 415 -2.38 12.56 21.98
CA ASP A 415 -2.58 12.93 23.37
C ASP A 415 -1.29 13.42 24.02
N LEU A 416 -0.17 12.74 23.79
CA LEU A 416 1.16 13.18 24.23
C LEU A 416 1.53 14.56 23.65
N LEU A 417 1.21 14.80 22.38
CA LEU A 417 1.40 16.09 21.73
C LEU A 417 0.58 17.20 22.41
N LYS A 418 -0.72 16.94 22.68
CA LYS A 418 -1.59 17.87 23.41
C LYS A 418 -1.07 18.14 24.83
N ILE A 419 -0.57 17.11 25.52
CA ILE A 419 0.04 17.23 26.84
C ILE A 419 1.28 18.13 26.78
N ALA A 420 2.20 17.86 25.84
CA ALA A 420 3.42 18.64 25.65
C ALA A 420 3.10 20.12 25.38
N LEU A 421 2.14 20.41 24.50
CA LEU A 421 1.72 21.78 24.18
C LEU A 421 1.04 22.48 25.36
N LYS A 422 0.14 21.80 26.07
CA LYS A 422 -0.53 22.36 27.26
C LYS A 422 0.47 22.69 28.37
N ARG A 423 1.54 21.90 28.48
CA ARG A 423 2.64 22.09 29.45
C ARG A 423 3.74 23.02 28.94
N GLY A 424 3.59 23.63 27.76
CA GLY A 424 4.53 24.59 27.19
C GLY A 424 5.89 24.00 26.84
N LYS A 425 5.96 22.71 26.48
CA LYS A 425 7.22 22.06 26.09
C LYS A 425 7.58 22.43 24.65
N SER A 426 8.88 22.56 24.39
CA SER A 426 9.47 22.84 23.08
C SER A 426 9.69 21.56 22.28
N PHE A 427 9.75 20.40 22.94
CA PHE A 427 9.97 19.11 22.28
C PHE A 427 9.09 17.99 22.84
N LEU A 428 8.76 17.04 21.97
CA LEU A 428 8.23 15.73 22.32
C LEU A 428 9.24 14.68 21.86
N PHE A 429 9.75 13.86 22.78
CA PHE A 429 10.79 12.90 22.51
C PHE A 429 10.33 11.48 22.84
N ILE A 430 10.32 10.59 21.85
CA ILE A 430 9.98 9.17 21.99
C ILE A 430 11.30 8.39 22.08
N GLU A 431 11.61 7.87 23.27
CA GLU A 431 12.85 7.15 23.58
C GLU A 431 12.65 5.62 23.61
N ASP A 432 11.49 5.14 23.16
CA ASP A 432 11.21 3.72 23.13
C ASP A 432 12.07 3.00 22.08
N SER A 433 13.06 2.23 22.54
CA SER A 433 14.05 1.58 21.66
C SER A 433 13.52 0.38 20.88
N TYR A 434 12.26 0.02 21.07
CA TYR A 434 11.66 -1.21 20.55
C TYR A 434 10.35 -0.92 19.80
N LEU A 435 10.31 0.23 19.15
CA LEU A 435 9.29 0.56 18.15
C LEU A 435 9.41 -0.40 16.96
N THR A 436 8.28 -0.74 16.35
CA THR A 436 8.27 -1.45 15.06
C THR A 436 8.58 -0.50 13.91
N GLU A 437 9.00 -1.03 12.76
CA GLU A 437 9.30 -0.21 11.56
C GLU A 437 8.12 0.69 11.19
N LEU A 438 6.91 0.13 11.19
CA LEU A 438 5.67 0.87 10.94
C LEU A 438 5.39 1.96 11.98
N GLU A 439 5.65 1.72 13.27
CA GLU A 439 5.52 2.76 14.30
C GLU A 439 6.54 3.89 14.07
N GLY A 440 7.74 3.57 13.57
CA GLY A 440 8.72 4.54 13.10
C GLY A 440 8.23 5.38 11.91
N GLU A 441 7.64 4.74 10.90
CA GLU A 441 7.04 5.45 9.74
C GLU A 441 5.90 6.38 10.17
N ILE A 442 5.04 5.94 11.09
CA ILE A 442 3.97 6.76 11.65
C ILE A 442 4.53 8.01 12.34
N LEU A 443 5.62 7.88 13.11
CA LEU A 443 6.28 9.00 13.78
C LEU A 443 6.86 9.98 12.75
N GLU A 444 7.57 9.50 11.73
CA GLU A 444 8.13 10.35 10.66
C GLU A 444 7.02 11.12 9.92
N ASN A 445 5.93 10.44 9.55
CA ASN A 445 4.75 11.06 8.92
C ASN A 445 4.01 12.05 9.84
N SER A 446 4.21 11.93 11.16
CA SER A 446 3.70 12.87 12.17
C SER A 446 4.66 14.05 12.43
N GLY A 447 5.73 14.17 11.65
CA GLY A 447 6.72 15.23 11.74
C GLY A 447 7.73 15.06 12.87
N PHE A 448 8.02 13.81 13.25
CA PHE A 448 9.17 13.48 14.09
C PHE A 448 10.39 13.23 13.21
N PHE A 449 11.56 13.48 13.77
CA PHE A 449 12.86 13.23 13.17
C PHE A 449 13.60 12.16 13.96
N LYS A 450 14.32 11.29 13.25
CA LYS A 450 15.23 10.34 13.88
C LYS A 450 16.31 11.10 14.66
N HIS A 451 16.55 10.65 15.89
CA HIS A 451 17.56 11.16 16.81
C HIS A 451 18.35 9.97 17.38
N SER A 452 19.53 10.22 17.96
CA SER A 452 20.48 9.16 18.38
C SER A 452 19.85 8.02 19.18
N ASN A 453 18.89 8.33 20.07
CA ASN A 453 18.22 7.38 20.95
C ASN A 453 16.69 7.39 20.80
N GLY A 454 16.16 7.62 19.59
CA GLY A 454 14.71 7.57 19.34
C GLY A 454 14.23 8.60 18.31
N PHE A 455 13.07 9.20 18.58
CA PHE A 455 12.43 10.17 17.68
C PHE A 455 12.12 11.48 18.40
N ILE A 456 12.43 12.62 17.78
CA ILE A 456 12.19 13.95 18.34
C ILE A 456 11.27 14.78 17.44
N LYS A 457 10.32 15.48 18.03
CA LYS A 457 9.49 16.48 17.35
C LYS A 457 9.67 17.84 18.02
N GLY A 458 9.95 18.87 17.22
CA GLY A 458 9.98 20.27 17.65
C GLY A 458 8.57 20.85 17.69
N LEU A 459 8.27 21.62 18.73
CA LEU A 459 6.97 22.24 18.97
C LEU A 459 7.16 23.75 19.11
N LYS A 460 6.45 24.55 18.30
CA LYS A 460 6.48 26.00 18.43
C LYS A 460 5.07 26.57 18.41
N ILE A 461 4.61 27.05 19.56
CA ILE A 461 3.34 27.77 19.67
C ILE A 461 3.59 29.25 19.34
N GLY A 462 2.75 29.82 18.47
CA GLY A 462 2.67 31.26 18.27
C GLY A 462 2.70 31.69 16.81
N LEU A 463 2.69 33.01 16.62
CA LEU A 463 2.90 33.65 15.32
C LEU A 463 4.31 34.22 15.27
N LEU A 464 5.09 33.81 14.27
CA LEU A 464 6.42 34.34 14.02
C LEU A 464 6.45 35.15 12.73
N LYS A 465 7.33 36.14 12.66
CA LYS A 465 7.69 36.79 11.40
C LYS A 465 8.90 36.09 10.79
N ILE A 466 9.09 36.17 9.47
CA ILE A 466 10.23 35.54 8.77
C ILE A 466 11.55 35.93 9.43
N LYS A 467 11.75 37.23 9.69
CA LYS A 467 12.98 37.76 10.32
C LYS A 467 13.28 37.17 11.70
N ASP A 468 12.25 36.68 12.38
CA ASP A 468 12.36 36.16 13.75
C ASP A 468 12.49 34.63 13.76
N LEU A 469 12.38 33.93 12.61
CA LEU A 469 12.44 32.46 12.54
C LEU A 469 13.76 31.91 13.10
N LYS A 470 14.90 32.30 12.53
CA LYS A 470 16.22 31.84 12.99
C LYS A 470 16.45 32.07 14.49
N PRO A 471 16.29 33.29 15.05
CA PRO A 471 16.54 33.50 16.47
C PRO A 471 15.54 32.71 17.35
N GLN A 472 14.26 32.65 16.97
CA GLN A 472 13.21 31.99 17.76
C GLN A 472 13.21 30.46 17.67
N LEU A 473 13.81 29.90 16.61
CA LEU A 473 13.93 28.47 16.36
C LEU A 473 15.34 27.93 16.62
N SER A 474 16.32 28.77 16.97
CA SER A 474 17.73 28.39 17.22
C SER A 474 17.90 27.10 18.03
N ARG A 475 17.15 26.93 19.14
CA ARG A 475 17.19 25.71 19.95
C ARG A 475 16.61 24.49 19.25
N ILE A 476 15.53 24.66 18.49
CA ILE A 476 14.89 23.59 17.72
C ILE A 476 15.82 23.16 16.59
N LEU A 477 16.43 24.11 15.89
CA LEU A 477 17.40 23.83 14.82
C LEU A 477 18.65 23.12 15.33
N ALA A 478 19.14 23.50 16.51
CA ALA A 478 20.27 22.80 17.15
C ALA A 478 19.95 21.33 17.49
N ALA A 479 18.71 21.04 17.90
CA ALA A 479 18.26 19.68 18.23
C ALA A 479 17.80 18.88 16.99
N ILE A 480 17.39 19.56 15.92
CA ILE A 480 16.86 18.99 14.68
C ILE A 480 17.51 19.71 13.48
N PRO A 481 18.79 19.43 13.17
CA PRO A 481 19.52 20.11 12.09
C PRO A 481 18.88 19.93 10.70
N GLN A 482 18.09 18.87 10.51
CA GLN A 482 17.36 18.59 9.28
C GLN A 482 16.38 19.72 8.89
N LEU A 483 15.96 20.56 9.84
CA LEU A 483 15.09 21.70 9.59
C LEU A 483 15.84 22.95 9.09
N GLU A 484 17.17 22.99 9.23
CA GLU A 484 17.97 24.19 8.94
C GLU A 484 17.85 24.62 7.49
N GLY A 485 18.04 23.69 6.54
CA GLY A 485 17.92 23.97 5.11
C GLY A 485 16.53 24.48 4.69
N LEU A 486 15.46 23.99 5.34
CA LEU A 486 14.10 24.48 5.10
C LEU A 486 13.92 25.91 5.62
N VAL A 487 14.41 26.20 6.84
CA VAL A 487 14.34 27.54 7.41
C VAL A 487 15.17 28.54 6.62
N ASP A 488 16.37 28.15 6.19
CA ASP A 488 17.25 28.98 5.35
C ASP A 488 16.57 29.34 4.03
N THR A 489 15.99 28.35 3.35
CA THR A 489 15.26 28.54 2.09
C THR A 489 14.13 29.57 2.24
N ILE A 490 13.37 29.50 3.34
CA ILE A 490 12.25 30.44 3.62
C ILE A 490 12.77 31.85 3.90
N VAL A 491 13.88 31.98 4.64
CA VAL A 491 14.45 33.27 5.02
C VAL A 491 15.11 33.97 3.82
N GLU A 492 15.79 33.22 2.96
CA GLU A 492 16.51 33.76 1.80
C GLU A 492 15.58 34.09 0.62
N ASN A 493 14.55 33.27 0.40
CA ASN A 493 13.62 33.41 -0.72
C ASN A 493 12.15 33.45 -0.25
N PRO A 494 11.71 34.53 0.42
CA PRO A 494 10.35 34.60 0.96
C PRO A 494 9.26 34.70 -0.13
N ILE A 495 9.63 35.06 -1.37
CA ILE A 495 8.72 35.17 -2.51
C ILE A 495 8.64 33.80 -3.20
N ASN A 496 7.44 33.20 -3.28
CA ASN A 496 7.15 31.86 -3.84
C ASN A 496 7.51 30.64 -2.96
N THR A 497 7.57 30.79 -1.63
CA THR A 497 7.86 29.67 -0.71
C THR A 497 6.65 29.15 0.06
N ASP A 498 5.42 29.43 -0.38
CA ASP A 498 4.17 29.08 0.32
C ASP A 498 4.12 27.61 0.79
N LEU A 499 4.50 26.66 -0.07
CA LEU A 499 4.55 25.23 0.27
C LEU A 499 5.60 24.92 1.35
N ASN A 500 6.78 25.54 1.28
CA ASN A 500 7.83 25.36 2.28
C ASN A 500 7.40 25.92 3.64
N ILE A 501 6.72 27.06 3.64
CA ILE A 501 6.18 27.68 4.85
C ILE A 501 5.11 26.79 5.49
N ILE A 502 4.13 26.32 4.73
CA ILE A 502 3.10 25.42 5.23
C ILE A 502 3.73 24.13 5.76
N THR A 503 4.74 23.61 5.06
CA THR A 503 5.51 22.43 5.51
C THR A 503 6.18 22.69 6.85
N LEU A 504 6.87 23.83 7.01
CA LEU A 504 7.51 24.21 8.27
C LEU A 504 6.49 24.38 9.40
N GLU A 505 5.34 25.02 9.12
CA GLU A 505 4.27 25.18 10.10
C GLU A 505 3.71 23.83 10.57
N LYS A 506 3.54 22.85 9.67
CA LYS A 506 3.07 21.50 10.00
C LYS A 506 4.13 20.70 10.77
N LEU A 507 5.39 20.81 10.39
CA LEU A 507 6.49 20.17 11.12
C LEU A 507 6.61 20.69 12.55
N LEU A 508 6.46 22.00 12.74
CA LEU A 508 6.55 22.71 14.03
C LEU A 508 5.19 23.07 14.63
N TRP A 509 4.14 22.32 14.26
CA TRP A 509 2.76 22.61 14.66
C TRP A 509 2.64 22.85 16.18
N PRO A 510 1.92 23.89 16.65
CA PRO A 510 0.97 24.74 15.91
C PRO A 510 1.53 26.12 15.48
N LEU A 511 2.77 26.18 14.97
CA LEU A 511 3.38 27.42 14.47
C LEU A 511 2.54 28.07 13.35
N LYS A 512 2.53 29.41 13.30
CA LYS A 512 2.08 30.20 12.15
C LYS A 512 3.10 31.27 11.79
N ILE A 513 3.31 31.52 10.50
CA ILE A 513 4.17 32.59 9.98
C ILE A 513 3.28 33.74 9.51
N ALA A 514 3.49 34.92 10.11
CA ALA A 514 2.52 36.01 10.16
C ALA A 514 2.58 36.96 8.97
N ASP A 515 3.76 37.17 8.39
CA ASP A 515 4.08 38.24 7.43
C ASP A 515 4.21 37.73 5.98
N ILE A 516 3.35 36.77 5.60
CA ILE A 516 3.35 36.12 4.28
C ILE A 516 1.95 36.06 3.70
N ASP A 517 1.82 36.25 2.38
CA ASP A 517 0.54 36.29 1.67
C ASP A 517 -0.01 34.90 1.35
N ILE A 518 -0.04 34.00 2.34
CA ILE A 518 -0.75 32.72 2.21
C ILE A 518 -2.26 33.03 2.21
N PRO A 519 -3.03 32.54 1.21
CA PRO A 519 -4.47 32.79 1.17
C PRO A 519 -5.16 32.33 2.46
N CYS A 520 -6.02 33.19 3.02
CA CYS A 520 -6.76 32.93 4.24
C CYS A 520 -8.27 33.06 3.99
N PHE A 521 -9.04 32.12 4.53
CA PHE A 521 -10.50 32.07 4.35
C PHE A 521 -11.24 31.90 5.67
N ILE A 522 -12.38 32.56 5.81
CA ILE A 522 -13.41 32.19 6.79
C ILE A 522 -14.42 31.31 6.07
N VAL A 523 -14.58 30.06 6.50
CA VAL A 523 -15.49 29.08 5.90
C VAL A 523 -16.64 28.79 6.87
N PRO A 524 -17.91 28.99 6.48
CA PRO A 524 -19.03 28.67 7.33
C PRO A 524 -19.28 27.17 7.39
N ILE A 525 -19.61 26.68 8.58
CA ILE A 525 -19.94 25.29 8.85
C ILE A 525 -21.15 25.22 9.80
N LYS A 526 -22.02 24.21 9.61
CA LYS A 526 -23.15 24.02 10.53
C LYS A 526 -22.65 23.59 11.92
N PRO A 527 -23.28 24.01 13.03
CA PRO A 527 -22.77 23.71 14.37
C PRO A 527 -22.65 22.22 14.68
N TYR A 528 -23.59 21.39 14.20
CA TYR A 528 -23.51 19.94 14.34
C TYR A 528 -22.22 19.39 13.72
N TYR A 529 -21.88 19.81 12.50
CA TYR A 529 -20.67 19.40 11.82
C TYR A 529 -19.39 19.93 12.47
N ALA A 530 -19.41 21.19 12.90
CA ALA A 530 -18.30 21.79 13.62
C ALA A 530 -18.02 21.05 14.94
N LYS A 531 -19.08 20.60 15.63
CA LYS A 531 -18.97 19.79 16.85
C LYS A 531 -18.29 18.45 16.55
N GLU A 532 -18.75 17.71 15.54
CA GLU A 532 -18.19 16.41 15.16
C GLU A 532 -16.74 16.50 14.64
N LEU A 533 -16.33 17.60 14.00
CA LEU A 533 -14.97 17.75 13.45
C LEU A 533 -13.98 18.39 14.45
N PHE A 534 -14.43 19.24 15.37
CA PHE A 534 -13.53 20.11 16.13
C PHE A 534 -13.72 20.07 17.65
N ASP A 535 -14.86 19.58 18.17
CA ASP A 535 -15.18 19.71 19.60
C ASP A 535 -14.86 18.47 20.44
N THR A 536 -13.63 18.45 20.97
CA THR A 536 -13.17 17.42 21.93
C THR A 536 -13.87 17.47 23.30
N LYS A 537 -14.51 18.59 23.70
CA LYS A 537 -15.13 18.73 25.02
C LYS A 537 -16.55 18.17 25.05
N ALA A 538 -17.32 18.37 23.99
CA ALA A 538 -18.67 17.83 23.88
C ALA A 538 -18.68 16.28 23.79
N ALA A 539 -17.64 15.69 23.19
CA ALA A 539 -17.45 14.24 23.11
C ALA A 539 -17.35 13.54 24.49
N LYS A 540 -16.99 14.26 25.56
CA LYS A 540 -16.90 13.72 26.94
C LYS A 540 -18.18 13.91 27.76
N ALA A 541 -19.14 14.72 27.31
CA ALA A 541 -20.24 15.22 28.15
C ALA A 541 -21.63 14.65 27.81
N GLU A 542 -21.79 13.92 26.69
CA GLU A 542 -23.10 13.44 26.25
C GLU A 542 -23.24 11.92 26.39
N LEU A 543 -24.42 11.48 26.89
CA LEU A 543 -24.85 10.08 27.02
C LEU A 543 -24.94 9.32 25.69
N PHE A 544 -24.87 10.03 24.56
CA PHE A 544 -24.83 9.47 23.21
C PHE A 544 -23.59 10.05 22.52
N GLY A 545 -22.57 9.22 22.36
CA GLY A 545 -21.23 9.61 21.94
C GLY A 545 -21.19 10.31 20.58
N VAL A 546 -20.48 11.44 20.54
CA VAL A 546 -19.87 12.02 19.33
C VAL A 546 -19.01 10.95 18.65
N GLN A 547 -18.72 11.03 17.35
CA GLN A 547 -17.76 10.13 16.70
C GLN A 547 -16.31 10.70 16.78
N PRO A 548 -15.47 10.29 17.76
CA PRO A 548 -14.03 10.58 17.79
C PRO A 548 -13.28 10.44 16.47
N LYS A 549 -13.79 9.63 15.51
CA LYS A 549 -13.27 9.43 14.14
C LYS A 549 -12.78 10.69 13.46
N LEU A 550 -13.51 11.78 13.58
CA LEU A 550 -13.28 12.94 12.70
C LEU A 550 -12.57 14.07 13.44
N ILE A 551 -12.65 14.08 14.78
CA ILE A 551 -11.92 15.02 15.65
C ILE A 551 -10.41 14.74 15.63
N TRP A 552 -10.01 13.46 15.48
CA TRP A 552 -8.62 13.02 15.63
C TRP A 552 -7.96 12.65 14.31
N SER A 553 -8.71 12.73 13.19
CA SER A 553 -8.18 12.56 11.85
C SER A 553 -7.27 13.75 11.51
N LYS A 554 -6.06 13.48 11.00
CA LYS A 554 -5.15 14.55 10.61
C LYS A 554 -5.67 15.25 9.35
N GLU A 555 -6.37 14.54 8.46
CA GLU A 555 -7.04 15.11 7.29
C GLU A 555 -8.56 14.82 7.31
N ASN A 556 -9.36 15.73 6.78
CA ASN A 556 -10.82 15.65 6.71
C ASN A 556 -11.33 16.32 5.44
N VAL A 557 -12.58 16.03 5.05
CA VAL A 557 -13.23 16.68 3.90
C VAL A 557 -14.49 17.45 4.29
N TYR A 558 -14.65 18.62 3.67
CA TYR A 558 -15.87 19.43 3.74
C TYR A 558 -16.54 19.52 2.37
N PHE A 559 -17.73 18.92 2.27
CA PHE A 559 -18.54 18.94 1.05
C PHE A 559 -19.36 20.22 0.97
N ARG A 560 -19.37 20.87 -0.20
CA ARG A 560 -20.14 22.10 -0.42
C ARG A 560 -20.53 22.31 -1.87
N ASN A 561 -21.43 23.28 -2.09
CA ASN A 561 -21.74 23.75 -3.42
C ASN A 561 -20.51 24.46 -4.02
N ILE A 562 -20.33 24.34 -5.33
CA ILE A 562 -19.21 24.93 -6.08
C ILE A 562 -19.14 26.44 -5.87
N ASN A 563 -20.31 27.10 -5.87
CA ASN A 563 -20.40 28.54 -5.86
C ASN A 563 -20.43 29.09 -4.42
N PRO A 564 -19.71 30.21 -4.14
CA PRO A 564 -18.69 30.82 -4.99
C PRO A 564 -17.41 29.98 -5.04
N ASN A 565 -16.69 30.03 -6.18
CA ASN A 565 -15.43 29.31 -6.38
C ASN A 565 -14.21 30.19 -6.11
N VAL A 566 -13.92 30.45 -4.84
CA VAL A 566 -12.91 31.45 -4.41
C VAL A 566 -11.71 30.85 -3.70
N GLU A 567 -11.79 29.60 -3.26
CA GLU A 567 -10.75 28.93 -2.49
C GLU A 567 -9.54 28.65 -3.38
N LYS A 568 -8.34 28.93 -2.84
CA LYS A 568 -7.06 28.61 -3.47
C LYS A 568 -6.23 27.77 -2.52
N VAL A 569 -5.37 26.92 -3.07
CA VAL A 569 -4.46 26.06 -2.32
C VAL A 569 -3.00 26.44 -2.61
N PRO A 570 -2.09 26.29 -1.64
CA PRO A 570 -2.36 26.00 -0.22
C PRO A 570 -2.99 27.21 0.49
N ALA A 571 -3.77 27.00 1.57
CA ALA A 571 -4.39 28.09 2.31
C ALA A 571 -4.63 27.78 3.79
N ARG A 572 -5.02 28.80 4.57
CA ARG A 572 -5.49 28.66 5.95
C ARG A 572 -6.99 28.93 6.03
N ILE A 573 -7.68 28.12 6.83
CA ILE A 573 -9.12 28.23 7.08
C ILE A 573 -9.34 28.63 8.53
N LEU A 574 -10.30 29.53 8.75
CA LEU A 574 -11.01 29.73 10.01
C LEU A 574 -12.45 29.25 9.86
N TRP A 575 -12.85 28.30 10.69
CA TRP A 575 -14.18 27.69 10.64
C TRP A 575 -15.17 28.50 11.48
N TYR A 576 -16.15 29.11 10.81
CA TYR A 576 -17.25 29.84 11.44
C TYR A 576 -18.45 28.92 11.65
N ALA A 577 -18.75 28.58 12.91
CA ALA A 577 -19.94 27.83 13.27
C ALA A 577 -21.17 28.75 13.21
N SER A 578 -22.16 28.39 12.39
CA SER A 578 -23.41 29.17 12.26
C SER A 578 -24.34 29.00 13.49
N ALA A 579 -25.62 29.34 13.40
CA ALA A 579 -26.55 29.27 14.53
C ALA A 579 -27.45 28.03 14.47
N ASN A 580 -27.66 27.35 15.59
CA ASN A 580 -28.65 26.27 15.75
C ASN A 580 -29.40 26.25 17.11
N GLY A 581 -29.13 27.21 18.02
CA GLY A 581 -29.89 27.45 19.24
C GLY A 581 -29.61 26.52 20.43
N ILE A 582 -28.55 25.70 20.36
CA ILE A 582 -28.30 24.58 21.29
C ILE A 582 -26.89 24.64 21.92
N SER A 583 -25.97 25.48 21.41
CA SER A 583 -24.55 25.50 21.81
C SER A 583 -23.98 26.90 22.09
N PRO A 584 -23.15 27.08 23.14
CA PRO A 584 -22.46 28.35 23.43
C PRO A 584 -21.36 28.71 22.39
N ARG A 585 -21.03 27.81 21.46
CA ARG A 585 -20.02 28.00 20.39
C ARG A 585 -20.60 28.42 19.03
N GLU A 586 -21.87 28.81 19.00
CA GLU A 586 -22.53 29.29 17.79
C GLU A 586 -22.17 30.74 17.43
N LYS A 587 -22.41 31.11 16.16
CA LYS A 587 -22.12 32.44 15.61
C LYS A 587 -20.70 32.90 15.95
N SER A 588 -19.74 31.98 15.81
CA SER A 588 -18.36 32.22 16.22
C SER A 588 -17.36 31.41 15.40
N ILE A 589 -16.11 31.87 15.35
CA ILE A 589 -15.01 31.06 14.85
C ILE A 589 -14.54 30.13 15.97
N VAL A 590 -14.45 28.83 15.64
CA VAL A 590 -14.22 27.77 16.62
C VAL A 590 -12.95 26.95 16.34
N CYS A 591 -12.41 27.03 15.13
CA CYS A 591 -11.27 26.21 14.71
C CYS A 591 -10.49 26.88 13.57
N SER A 592 -9.22 26.53 13.44
CA SER A 592 -8.41 26.81 12.25
C SER A 592 -7.87 25.52 11.64
N SER A 593 -7.75 25.44 10.32
CA SER A 593 -7.17 24.28 9.61
C SER A 593 -6.35 24.74 8.40
N TYR A 594 -5.58 23.84 7.82
CA TYR A 594 -4.97 24.05 6.49
C TYR A 594 -5.90 23.55 5.41
N LEU A 595 -6.00 24.26 4.29
CA LEU A 595 -6.63 23.77 3.07
C LEU A 595 -5.53 23.20 2.17
N ASP A 596 -5.57 21.89 1.97
CA ASP A 596 -4.55 21.14 1.24
C ASP A 596 -4.94 20.96 -0.22
N GLU A 597 -6.22 20.69 -0.48
CA GLU A 597 -6.72 20.41 -1.82
C GLU A 597 -8.16 20.92 -2.01
N VAL A 598 -8.48 21.35 -3.24
CA VAL A 598 -9.83 21.68 -3.67
C VAL A 598 -10.18 20.85 -4.89
N ILE A 599 -11.24 20.06 -4.77
CA ILE A 599 -11.66 19.11 -5.80
C ILE A 599 -13.07 19.45 -6.26
N VAL A 600 -13.31 19.46 -7.57
CA VAL A 600 -14.64 19.70 -8.17
C VAL A 600 -14.96 18.59 -9.16
N GLY A 601 -16.17 18.04 -9.10
CA GLY A 601 -16.59 16.93 -9.96
C GLY A 601 -17.94 16.33 -9.53
N PRO A 602 -18.41 15.28 -10.23
CA PRO A 602 -19.74 14.70 -10.03
C PRO A 602 -19.94 14.18 -8.60
N ALA A 603 -21.11 14.44 -8.01
CA ALA A 603 -21.33 14.11 -6.60
C ALA A 603 -21.26 12.62 -6.29
N ASN A 604 -21.79 11.76 -7.14
CA ASN A 604 -21.71 10.30 -6.98
C ASN A 604 -20.28 9.78 -6.90
N GLU A 605 -19.41 10.24 -7.80
CA GLU A 605 -18.01 9.84 -7.86
C GLU A 605 -17.23 10.41 -6.67
N ILE A 606 -17.38 11.71 -6.44
CA ILE A 606 -16.67 12.42 -5.38
C ILE A 606 -17.08 11.93 -4.00
N TYR A 607 -18.38 11.73 -3.74
CA TYR A 607 -18.81 11.22 -2.45
C TYR A 607 -18.30 9.80 -2.22
N LYS A 608 -18.44 8.89 -3.20
CA LYS A 608 -17.95 7.50 -3.07
C LYS A 608 -16.44 7.45 -2.79
N LYS A 609 -15.66 8.37 -3.38
CA LYS A 609 -14.20 8.45 -3.17
C LYS A 609 -13.83 9.01 -1.79
N TYR A 610 -14.58 9.97 -1.27
CA TYR A 610 -14.17 10.77 -0.10
C TYR A 610 -15.10 10.64 1.13
N GLU A 611 -16.15 9.83 1.09
CA GLU A 611 -17.11 9.66 2.20
C GLU A 611 -16.42 9.25 3.50
N LYS A 612 -15.33 8.50 3.42
CA LYS A 612 -14.59 8.01 4.59
C LYS A 612 -13.87 9.11 5.40
N PHE A 613 -13.61 10.27 4.79
CA PHE A 613 -12.92 11.42 5.41
C PHE A 613 -13.89 12.51 5.91
N GLY A 614 -15.20 12.31 5.74
CA GLY A 614 -16.23 13.30 6.06
C GLY A 614 -17.27 12.75 7.03
N ILE A 615 -18.07 13.66 7.59
CA ILE A 615 -19.22 13.38 8.47
C ILE A 615 -20.56 13.37 7.70
N TYR A 616 -20.51 13.46 6.37
CA TYR A 616 -21.66 13.74 5.52
C TYR A 616 -22.32 12.45 5.06
N SER A 617 -23.65 12.44 5.09
CA SER A 617 -24.49 11.37 4.55
C SER A 617 -24.90 11.68 3.11
N TRP A 618 -24.86 10.67 2.23
CA TRP A 618 -25.37 10.77 0.87
C TRP A 618 -26.80 11.30 0.83
N LYS A 619 -27.69 10.65 1.58
CA LYS A 619 -29.13 10.94 1.54
C LYS A 619 -29.47 12.29 2.16
N ASN A 620 -28.86 12.61 3.30
CA ASN A 620 -29.27 13.77 4.10
C ASN A 620 -28.52 15.05 3.70
N ASP A 621 -27.30 14.92 3.16
CA ASP A 621 -26.44 16.08 2.97
C ASP A 621 -26.03 16.27 1.52
N ILE A 622 -25.56 15.21 0.85
CA ILE A 622 -25.03 15.33 -0.51
C ILE A 622 -26.13 15.45 -1.55
N LEU A 623 -27.15 14.58 -1.50
CA LEU A 623 -28.25 14.58 -2.45
C LEU A 623 -29.02 15.92 -2.44
N PRO A 624 -29.32 16.55 -1.28
CA PRO A 624 -29.86 17.89 -1.24
C PRO A 624 -28.92 18.96 -1.80
N LEU A 625 -27.61 18.84 -1.57
CA LEU A 625 -26.58 19.77 -2.08
C LEU A 625 -26.59 19.86 -3.62
N VAL A 626 -26.91 18.74 -4.28
CA VAL A 626 -27.05 18.63 -5.74
C VAL A 626 -28.48 18.70 -6.27
N LYS A 627 -29.45 19.07 -5.43
CA LYS A 627 -30.88 19.15 -5.79
C LYS A 627 -31.41 17.85 -6.41
N GLY A 628 -30.97 16.69 -5.90
CA GLY A 628 -31.45 15.38 -6.33
C GLY A 628 -30.76 14.77 -7.56
N ASN A 629 -29.92 15.50 -8.28
CA ASN A 629 -29.19 14.96 -9.44
C ASN A 629 -27.74 14.63 -9.09
N ALA A 630 -27.45 13.34 -8.96
CA ALA A 630 -26.15 12.82 -8.53
C ALA A 630 -24.97 13.17 -9.48
N ASN A 631 -25.25 13.50 -10.74
CA ASN A 631 -24.22 13.89 -11.72
C ASN A 631 -23.87 15.38 -11.66
N ASN A 632 -24.61 16.19 -10.90
CA ASN A 632 -24.23 17.59 -10.71
C ASN A 632 -22.93 17.66 -9.92
N ASN A 633 -22.08 18.61 -10.30
CA ASN A 633 -20.81 18.79 -9.66
C ASN A 633 -20.97 19.35 -8.24
N ILE A 634 -20.17 18.83 -7.31
CA ILE A 634 -19.95 19.39 -5.98
C ILE A 634 -18.49 19.74 -5.81
N LYS A 635 -18.19 20.46 -4.72
CA LYS A 635 -16.82 20.79 -4.34
C LYS A 635 -16.49 20.16 -2.99
N ILE A 636 -15.29 19.60 -2.90
CA ILE A 636 -14.66 19.20 -1.65
C ILE A 636 -13.54 20.19 -1.31
N LEU A 637 -13.49 20.57 -0.03
CA LEU A 637 -12.31 21.15 0.59
C LEU A 637 -11.64 20.05 1.43
N LYS A 638 -10.45 19.58 1.02
CA LYS A 638 -9.63 18.67 1.83
C LYS A 638 -8.76 19.51 2.75
N PHE A 639 -8.86 19.27 4.05
CA PHE A 639 -8.20 20.09 5.06
C PHE A 639 -7.53 19.25 6.14
N SER A 640 -6.47 19.79 6.76
CA SER A 640 -5.67 19.08 7.75
C SER A 640 -5.25 19.93 8.97
N ASP A 641 -4.68 19.24 9.96
CA ASP A 641 -4.08 19.76 11.20
C ASP A 641 -4.98 20.76 11.93
N SER A 642 -6.24 20.36 12.13
CA SER A 642 -7.29 21.20 12.72
C SER A 642 -6.99 21.59 14.17
N GLU A 643 -7.02 22.89 14.42
CA GLU A 643 -6.74 23.54 15.68
C GLU A 643 -8.02 24.08 16.31
N ALA A 644 -8.62 23.32 17.21
CA ALA A 644 -9.75 23.81 17.99
C ALA A 644 -9.33 25.03 18.83
N PHE A 645 -10.16 26.07 18.81
CA PHE A 645 -9.91 27.28 19.60
C PHE A 645 -10.34 27.07 21.05
N TYR A 646 -9.55 27.61 21.97
CA TYR A 646 -9.92 27.63 23.38
C TYR A 646 -11.02 28.65 23.63
N ASN A 647 -10.91 29.81 22.97
CA ASN A 647 -11.85 30.91 23.02
C ASN A 647 -12.58 31.02 21.67
N SER A 648 -13.89 30.79 21.65
CA SER A 648 -14.67 31.05 20.44
C SER A 648 -14.72 32.56 20.15
N VAL A 649 -14.46 32.97 18.91
CA VAL A 649 -14.46 34.39 18.53
C VAL A 649 -15.82 34.76 17.97
N SER A 650 -16.61 35.56 18.69
CA SER A 650 -18.01 35.87 18.34
C SER A 650 -18.16 36.70 17.07
N LEU A 651 -19.30 36.56 16.37
CA LEU A 651 -19.63 37.29 15.15
C LEU A 651 -19.44 38.81 15.30
N LYS A 652 -19.84 39.38 16.44
CA LYS A 652 -19.63 40.80 16.74
C LYS A 652 -18.14 41.16 16.65
N LYS A 653 -17.29 40.39 17.33
CA LYS A 653 -15.85 40.62 17.34
C LYS A 653 -15.22 40.39 15.96
N ILE A 654 -15.70 39.39 15.23
CA ILE A 654 -15.25 39.12 13.85
C ILE A 654 -15.50 40.35 12.96
N LYS A 655 -16.72 40.91 12.99
CA LYS A 655 -17.08 42.09 12.20
C LYS A 655 -16.27 43.32 12.57
N ASP A 656 -16.00 43.53 13.86
CA ASP A 656 -15.14 44.62 14.32
C ASP A 656 -13.73 44.51 13.72
N ILE A 657 -13.17 43.29 13.66
CA ILE A 657 -11.83 43.03 13.11
C ILE A 657 -11.81 43.14 11.58
N LEU A 658 -12.83 42.62 10.89
CA LEU A 658 -12.97 42.79 9.44
C LEU A 658 -12.96 44.28 9.07
N LYS A 659 -13.78 45.08 9.76
CA LYS A 659 -13.84 46.54 9.55
C LYS A 659 -12.49 47.21 9.85
N LYS A 660 -11.85 46.86 10.97
CA LYS A 660 -10.55 47.41 11.38
C LYS A 660 -9.46 47.18 10.33
N ASN A 661 -9.43 46.00 9.72
CA ASN A 661 -8.42 45.64 8.72
C ASN A 661 -8.84 45.96 7.26
N GLY A 662 -10.03 46.56 7.08
CA GLY A 662 -10.56 46.92 5.77
C GLY A 662 -10.90 45.72 4.89
N ASP A 663 -11.34 44.61 5.49
CA ASP A 663 -12.03 43.52 4.80
C ASP A 663 -13.53 43.84 4.68
N SER A 664 -14.22 43.18 3.74
CA SER A 664 -15.66 43.37 3.55
C SER A 664 -16.49 42.85 4.73
N ASP A 665 -17.54 43.58 5.13
CA ASP A 665 -18.53 43.04 6.07
C ASP A 665 -19.24 41.82 5.45
N ASN A 666 -19.56 40.84 6.28
CA ASN A 666 -20.14 39.57 5.82
C ASN A 666 -20.94 38.88 6.94
N ASN A 667 -21.93 38.07 6.54
CA ASN A 667 -22.70 37.22 7.46
C ASN A 667 -22.37 35.72 7.29
N PHE A 668 -21.34 35.41 6.51
CA PHE A 668 -20.77 34.08 6.25
C PHE A 668 -21.79 33.07 5.70
N GLN A 669 -22.51 33.43 4.64
CA GLN A 669 -23.33 32.48 3.88
C GLN A 669 -22.51 31.58 2.95
N SER A 670 -21.29 32.02 2.61
CA SER A 670 -20.29 31.31 1.83
C SER A 670 -18.89 31.64 2.33
N PRO A 671 -17.83 30.96 1.87
CA PRO A 671 -16.49 31.35 2.24
C PRO A 671 -16.14 32.78 1.85
N LEU A 672 -15.40 33.44 2.73
CA LEU A 672 -14.89 34.79 2.57
C LEU A 672 -13.36 34.74 2.58
N ARG A 673 -12.72 35.20 1.50
CA ARG A 673 -11.28 35.49 1.52
C ARG A 673 -11.04 36.71 2.42
N ILE A 674 -10.08 36.59 3.32
CA ILE A 674 -9.69 37.65 4.26
C ILE A 674 -8.22 37.98 4.11
N LYS A 675 -7.82 39.19 4.55
CA LYS A 675 -6.41 39.57 4.64
C LYS A 675 -5.68 38.74 5.70
N GLN A 676 -4.38 38.56 5.49
CA GLN A 676 -3.48 37.89 6.44
C GLN A 676 -3.51 38.55 7.83
N ALA A 677 -3.54 39.89 7.91
CA ALA A 677 -3.65 40.61 9.18
C ALA A 677 -4.92 40.25 9.97
N THR A 678 -6.04 40.06 9.27
CA THR A 678 -7.31 39.61 9.85
C THR A 678 -7.23 38.19 10.35
N PHE A 679 -6.63 37.28 9.57
CA PHE A 679 -6.39 35.92 10.02
C PHE A 679 -5.56 35.89 11.31
N ASN A 680 -4.43 36.62 11.33
CA ASN A 680 -3.53 36.67 12.46
C ASN A 680 -4.24 37.15 13.75
N GLU A 681 -5.02 38.23 13.67
CA GLU A 681 -5.74 38.77 14.83
C GLU A 681 -6.82 37.80 15.35
N LEU A 682 -7.60 37.20 14.44
CA LEU A 682 -8.64 36.22 14.80
C LEU A 682 -8.04 34.93 15.38
N TYR A 683 -6.96 34.43 14.78
CA TYR A 683 -6.24 33.24 15.25
C TYR A 683 -5.62 33.47 16.63
N SER A 684 -4.95 34.61 16.84
CA SER A 684 -4.39 34.97 18.16
C SER A 684 -5.47 35.05 19.23
N LEU A 685 -6.60 35.70 18.96
CA LEU A 685 -7.74 35.74 19.89
C LEU A 685 -8.29 34.35 20.21
N GLY A 686 -8.47 33.52 19.18
CA GLY A 686 -9.01 32.17 19.30
C GLY A 686 -8.12 31.22 20.12
N LYS A 687 -6.80 31.32 19.90
CA LYS A 687 -5.79 30.53 20.60
C LYS A 687 -5.38 31.12 21.95
N GLY A 688 -5.78 32.36 22.26
CA GLY A 688 -5.38 33.05 23.50
C GLY A 688 -3.91 33.49 23.49
N LEU A 689 -3.35 33.76 22.32
CA LEU A 689 -1.99 34.27 22.17
C LEU A 689 -2.00 35.78 22.48
N LYS A 690 -1.02 36.22 23.27
CA LYS A 690 -0.86 37.62 23.69
C LYS A 690 -0.04 38.41 22.68
#